data_AF-A0A949EBA6-F1
#
_entry.id   AF-A0A949EBA6-F1
#
_cell.length_a   1.000
_cell.length_b   1.000
_cell.length_c   1.000
_cell.angle_alpha   90.00
_cell.angle_beta   90.00
_cell.angle_gamma   90.00
#
_symmetry.space_group_name_H-M   'P 1'
#
loop_
_entity.id
_entity.type
_entity.pdbx_description
1 polymer ?
#
loop_
_entity_poly.entity_id
_entity_poly.type
_entity_poly.pdbx_seq_one_letter_code
_entity_poly.pdbx_strand_id
1 'polypeptide(L)'
;MNITKILEQAIAHHQAGRLNDAEKLYRTILQTQPRHPDANHNIGVLALQINKPEAALPFLQTALQINQNIAQYWLSLTECEIRLQAWDEAESLLNLAVAMGLTHPSLGDLKRRITQGRRPVSVTDCGRMDSELAKIDIMREKGQWQHAATAARSIIEKDPDRAEVWAQLAMVLPQLNRLIDAEQAAQKALELSPQNPVALRSLAIIRLKQGKINQASTLIQQALQQKPKCARTLVVMATTLMAKQCDGEAETILEQAIDIEPIAEAYANLALLEIRRNNMESAIKNAKIALGKKPFLVPMWQLLANLYHQLGRNDNAANALERATQYEPKNAVILADLGELYRLAGRYQEAIEILERSIVISPELAKAWTNYGTALQALNRTREAKSAYTKALSIQPDQIEILNNLASMSSQEGKLEEAVAYCRKIVACNPGSDEAHNNLAGALQALGGQEAIKESVFHYQQAFAIRTGIAEQVDIPLASGLTDIFLELTNTCNFHCDFCPSDGLQRPRGFMNMDLIQKVYEEIAEKNLVSKISLHLMGEPTLHPNLIEVLSLGAEKKIRAALVTNGSTLNTDTTKRLLDTLSGTLIISLQTPTRETFRHRGKVGINWEQYIENIRGVIRAHVRRIAIKELRKNNIDLRIMITKGSHLAAHIIENTKQIKQVIQEWNEYIEILEMEFGLEPYHRSDIDGYLQRAEGSKLPSNPYILQRDVELSFWQGFSFANKMVSNKYDIVASASDRFCQRPFRDLGILWNGDITLCCLDYDGELVVGNINNTTIENVLSCEKTKNVRAAMFAQQPLPPFCKKCQSDVVYSGTDQK
;
A
#
# COMPACT_ATOMS: atom_id res chain seq x y z
N MET A 1 -46.66 15.72 -19.30
CA MET A 1 -46.12 17.10 -19.29
C MET A 1 -45.70 17.44 -20.71
N ASN A 2 -46.26 18.47 -21.35
CA ASN A 2 -45.90 18.81 -22.73
C ASN A 2 -44.63 19.67 -22.72
N ILE A 3 -43.48 19.02 -22.89
CA ILE A 3 -42.14 19.64 -22.76
C ILE A 3 -41.95 20.74 -23.80
N THR A 4 -42.45 20.57 -25.02
CA THR A 4 -42.40 21.58 -26.08
C THR A 4 -43.11 22.87 -25.66
N LYS A 5 -44.32 22.76 -25.10
CA LYS A 5 -45.09 23.92 -24.62
C LYS A 5 -44.39 24.64 -23.45
N ILE A 6 -43.72 23.90 -22.56
CA ILE A 6 -42.99 24.47 -21.42
C ILE A 6 -41.71 25.15 -21.90
N LEU A 7 -41.04 24.58 -22.90
CA LEU A 7 -39.85 25.17 -23.51
C LEU A 7 -40.18 26.49 -24.21
N GLU A 8 -41.27 26.54 -24.98
CA GLU A 8 -41.77 27.78 -25.61
C GLU A 8 -42.08 28.86 -24.56
N GLN A 9 -42.73 28.48 -23.46
CA GLN A 9 -42.98 29.39 -22.34
C GLN A 9 -41.67 29.86 -21.68
N ALA A 10 -40.72 28.95 -21.42
CA ALA A 10 -39.43 29.29 -20.84
C ALA A 10 -38.66 30.28 -21.71
N ILE A 11 -38.67 30.09 -23.04
CA ILE A 11 -38.06 30.99 -24.01
C ILE A 11 -38.77 32.35 -24.02
N ALA A 12 -40.11 32.38 -23.97
CA ALA A 12 -40.87 33.63 -23.88
C ALA A 12 -40.57 34.41 -22.60
N HIS A 13 -40.44 33.74 -21.44
CA HIS A 13 -40.01 34.36 -20.19
C HIS A 13 -38.56 34.88 -20.28
N HIS A 14 -37.66 34.12 -20.89
CA HIS A 14 -36.26 34.49 -21.09
C HIS A 14 -36.13 35.75 -21.98
N GLN A 15 -36.83 35.78 -23.12
CA GLN A 15 -36.88 36.93 -24.03
C GLN A 15 -37.51 38.18 -23.40
N ALA A 16 -38.48 37.99 -22.50
CA ALA A 16 -39.10 39.09 -21.75
C ALA A 16 -38.28 39.56 -20.54
N GLY A 17 -37.06 39.06 -20.34
CA GLY A 17 -36.18 39.43 -19.21
C GLY A 17 -36.62 38.87 -17.86
N ARG A 18 -37.63 37.99 -17.80
CA ARG A 18 -38.09 37.32 -16.58
C ARG A 18 -37.22 36.09 -16.28
N LEU A 19 -35.95 36.34 -15.94
CA LEU A 19 -34.90 35.31 -15.82
C LEU A 19 -35.22 34.24 -14.77
N ASN A 20 -35.76 34.63 -13.60
CA ASN A 20 -36.11 33.67 -12.55
C ASN A 20 -37.23 32.70 -12.96
N ASP A 21 -38.21 33.17 -13.73
CA ASP A 21 -39.30 32.33 -14.22
C ASP A 21 -38.81 31.40 -15.33
N ALA A 22 -37.94 31.91 -16.21
CA ALA A 22 -37.30 31.12 -17.26
C ALA A 22 -36.42 30.00 -16.67
N GLU A 23 -35.59 30.31 -15.67
CA GLU A 23 -34.73 29.32 -15.00
C GLU A 23 -35.55 28.21 -14.36
N LYS A 24 -36.65 28.54 -13.65
CA LYS A 24 -37.56 27.54 -13.07
C LYS A 24 -38.07 26.57 -14.13
N LEU A 25 -38.57 27.09 -15.25
CA LEU A 25 -39.12 26.27 -16.32
C LEU A 25 -38.04 25.42 -17.01
N TYR A 26 -36.84 25.95 -17.25
CA TYR A 26 -35.72 25.15 -17.77
C TYR A 26 -35.32 24.03 -16.80
N ARG A 27 -35.25 24.29 -15.49
CA ARG A 27 -34.95 23.27 -14.48
C ARG A 27 -36.04 22.19 -14.42
N THR A 28 -37.30 22.56 -14.58
CA THR A 28 -38.41 21.58 -14.63
C THR A 28 -38.28 20.65 -15.84
N ILE A 29 -37.88 21.18 -17.01
CA ILE A 29 -37.57 20.35 -18.19
C ILE A 29 -36.40 19.42 -17.88
N LEU A 30 -35.31 19.93 -17.31
CA LEU A 30 -34.10 19.16 -17.01
C LEU A 30 -34.27 18.10 -15.90
N GLN A 31 -35.20 18.30 -14.98
CA GLN A 31 -35.59 17.27 -14.01
C GLN A 31 -36.23 16.05 -14.68
N THR A 32 -37.00 16.28 -15.75
CA THR A 32 -37.70 15.22 -16.48
C THR A 32 -36.82 14.62 -17.58
N GLN A 33 -36.04 15.46 -18.25
CA GLN A 33 -35.12 15.10 -19.33
C GLN A 33 -33.76 15.79 -19.11
N PRO A 34 -32.86 15.20 -18.31
CA PRO A 34 -31.55 15.80 -18.00
C PRO A 34 -30.70 16.10 -19.23
N ARG A 35 -30.91 15.33 -20.32
CA ARG A 35 -30.22 15.47 -21.61
C ARG A 35 -31.07 16.19 -22.67
N HIS A 36 -31.93 17.13 -22.28
CA HIS A 36 -32.64 17.96 -23.28
C HIS A 36 -31.69 19.04 -23.84
N PRO A 37 -31.42 19.09 -25.16
CA PRO A 37 -30.39 19.97 -25.73
C PRO A 37 -30.71 21.46 -25.55
N ASP A 38 -31.91 21.91 -25.94
CA ASP A 38 -32.25 23.35 -25.89
C ASP A 38 -32.39 23.89 -24.46
N ALA A 39 -32.93 23.07 -23.54
CA ALA A 39 -33.04 23.47 -22.13
C ALA A 39 -31.65 23.59 -21.46
N ASN A 40 -30.72 22.67 -21.75
CA ASN A 40 -29.33 22.76 -21.31
C ASN A 40 -28.63 23.99 -21.92
N HIS A 41 -28.84 24.25 -23.21
CA HIS A 41 -28.26 25.42 -23.85
C HIS A 41 -28.80 26.73 -23.25
N ASN A 42 -30.13 26.87 -23.17
CA ASN A 42 -30.77 28.11 -22.73
C ASN A 42 -30.53 28.42 -21.25
N ILE A 43 -30.47 27.42 -20.37
CA ILE A 43 -30.11 27.64 -18.96
C ILE A 43 -28.63 28.05 -18.82
N GLY A 44 -27.74 27.51 -19.67
CA GLY A 44 -26.34 27.92 -19.74
C GLY A 44 -26.19 29.36 -20.23
N VAL A 45 -26.92 29.76 -21.28
CA VAL A 45 -26.96 31.14 -21.78
C VAL A 45 -27.50 32.10 -20.71
N LEU A 46 -28.56 31.71 -19.99
CA LEU A 46 -29.10 32.49 -18.88
C LEU A 46 -28.05 32.70 -17.77
N ALA A 47 -27.31 31.65 -17.41
CA ALA A 47 -26.21 31.73 -16.44
C ALA A 47 -25.09 32.69 -16.90
N LEU A 48 -24.78 32.72 -18.21
CA LEU A 48 -23.86 33.71 -18.78
C LEU A 48 -24.41 35.14 -18.70
N GLN A 49 -25.71 35.36 -18.91
CA GLN A 49 -26.32 36.70 -18.80
C GLN A 49 -26.22 37.28 -17.39
N ILE A 50 -26.31 36.44 -16.35
CA ILE A 50 -26.13 36.85 -14.95
C ILE A 50 -24.67 36.79 -14.47
N ASN A 51 -23.72 36.69 -15.39
CA ASN A 51 -22.28 36.66 -15.15
C ASN A 51 -21.80 35.51 -14.23
N LYS A 52 -22.33 34.30 -14.42
CA LYS A 52 -21.92 33.06 -13.72
C LYS A 52 -21.42 31.99 -14.70
N PRO A 53 -20.23 32.16 -15.30
CA PRO A 53 -19.73 31.25 -16.34
C PRO A 53 -19.41 29.84 -15.81
N GLU A 54 -18.98 29.67 -14.56
CA GLU A 54 -18.70 28.36 -13.96
C GLU A 54 -19.97 27.51 -13.84
N ALA A 55 -21.10 28.15 -13.53
CA ALA A 55 -22.39 27.49 -13.46
C ALA A 55 -22.96 27.16 -14.86
N ALA A 56 -22.58 27.93 -15.88
CA ALA A 56 -23.03 27.73 -17.26
C ALA A 56 -22.34 26.55 -17.94
N LEU A 57 -21.06 26.33 -17.63
CA LEU A 57 -20.17 25.37 -18.29
C LEU A 57 -20.75 23.95 -18.43
N PRO A 58 -21.19 23.27 -17.35
CA PRO A 58 -21.69 21.89 -17.47
C PRO A 58 -22.94 21.77 -18.34
N PHE A 59 -23.82 22.77 -18.32
CA PHE A 59 -25.03 22.78 -19.15
C PHE A 59 -24.69 23.00 -20.63
N LEU A 60 -23.79 23.93 -20.94
CA LEU A 60 -23.36 24.20 -22.32
C LEU A 60 -22.57 23.03 -22.92
N GLN A 61 -21.72 22.38 -22.13
CA GLN A 61 -21.03 21.15 -22.55
C GLN A 61 -22.02 20.02 -22.84
N THR A 62 -23.01 19.84 -21.96
CA THR A 62 -24.07 18.83 -22.15
C THR A 62 -24.86 19.09 -23.43
N ALA A 63 -25.29 20.34 -23.68
CA ALA A 63 -26.02 20.71 -24.89
C ALA A 63 -25.20 20.41 -26.16
N LEU A 64 -23.92 20.77 -26.15
CA LEU A 64 -23.03 20.56 -27.29
C LEU A 64 -22.72 19.07 -27.53
N GLN A 65 -22.51 18.29 -26.48
CA GLN A 65 -22.29 16.84 -26.58
C GLN A 65 -23.49 16.13 -27.22
N ILE A 66 -24.70 16.61 -26.96
CA ILE A 66 -25.94 16.01 -27.48
C ILE A 66 -26.18 16.40 -28.93
N ASN A 67 -25.92 17.65 -29.32
CA ASN A 67 -26.13 18.12 -30.69
C ASN A 67 -25.04 19.09 -31.15
N GLN A 68 -24.11 18.57 -31.95
CA GLN A 68 -22.98 19.32 -32.48
C GLN A 68 -23.30 20.09 -33.78
N ASN A 69 -24.47 19.88 -34.37
CA ASN A 69 -24.86 20.50 -35.64
C ASN A 69 -25.41 21.93 -35.47
N ILE A 70 -25.60 22.39 -34.24
CA ILE A 70 -26.14 23.72 -33.94
C ILE A 70 -24.98 24.69 -33.68
N ALA A 71 -24.76 25.63 -34.60
CA ALA A 71 -23.70 26.63 -34.48
C ALA A 71 -23.79 27.45 -33.19
N GLN A 72 -25.00 27.77 -32.72
CA GLN A 72 -25.20 28.55 -31.51
C GLN A 72 -24.63 27.88 -30.25
N TYR A 73 -24.57 26.55 -30.20
CA TYR A 73 -24.07 25.82 -29.03
C TYR A 73 -22.56 25.97 -28.88
N TRP A 74 -21.85 25.87 -30.02
CA TRP A 74 -20.42 26.17 -30.11
C TRP A 74 -20.14 27.61 -29.67
N LEU A 75 -20.90 28.59 -30.17
CA LEU A 75 -20.69 30.00 -29.84
C LEU A 75 -20.86 30.28 -28.35
N SER A 76 -21.92 29.75 -27.74
CA SER A 76 -22.18 29.99 -26.31
C SER A 76 -21.18 29.28 -25.42
N LEU A 77 -20.69 28.10 -25.79
CA LEU A 77 -19.61 27.43 -25.06
C LEU A 77 -18.28 28.17 -25.24
N THR A 78 -17.93 28.59 -26.46
CA THR A 78 -16.74 29.42 -26.71
C THR A 78 -16.81 30.74 -25.93
N GLU A 79 -17.98 31.39 -25.87
CA GLU A 79 -18.19 32.58 -25.04
C GLU A 79 -18.02 32.28 -23.54
N CYS A 80 -18.50 31.12 -23.07
CA CYS A 80 -18.30 30.66 -21.70
C CYS A 80 -16.81 30.52 -21.39
N GLU A 81 -16.04 29.85 -22.25
CA GLU A 81 -14.59 29.66 -22.07
C GLU A 81 -13.83 30.99 -22.14
N ILE A 82 -14.23 31.92 -23.03
CA ILE A 82 -13.67 33.28 -23.06
C ILE A 82 -13.88 33.99 -21.72
N ARG A 83 -15.07 33.88 -21.11
CA ARG A 83 -15.35 34.51 -19.79
C ARG A 83 -14.60 33.83 -18.66
N LEU A 84 -14.31 32.54 -18.78
CA LEU A 84 -13.44 31.78 -17.86
C LEU A 84 -11.94 32.05 -18.11
N GLN A 85 -11.59 32.87 -19.11
CA GLN A 85 -10.22 33.11 -19.56
C GLN A 85 -9.46 31.84 -20.00
N ALA A 86 -10.21 30.80 -20.40
CA ALA A 86 -9.72 29.55 -20.94
C ALA A 86 -9.49 29.70 -22.46
N TRP A 87 -8.47 30.48 -22.83
CA TRP A 87 -8.26 30.92 -24.21
C TRP A 87 -7.93 29.79 -25.19
N ASP A 88 -7.27 28.74 -24.71
CA ASP A 88 -6.86 27.60 -25.54
C ASP A 88 -8.06 26.70 -25.83
N GLU A 89 -8.91 26.47 -24.83
CA GLU A 89 -10.19 25.77 -24.94
C GLU A 89 -11.14 26.55 -25.86
N ALA A 90 -11.24 27.87 -25.69
CA ALA A 90 -12.03 28.74 -26.55
C ALA A 90 -11.57 28.69 -28.02
N GLU A 91 -10.26 28.71 -28.27
CA GLU A 91 -9.71 28.61 -29.63
C GLU A 91 -9.94 27.23 -30.24
N SER A 92 -9.71 26.16 -29.45
CA SER A 92 -9.93 24.78 -29.88
C SER A 92 -11.39 24.56 -30.30
N LEU A 93 -12.33 25.00 -29.47
CA LEU A 93 -13.77 24.94 -29.76
C LEU A 93 -14.13 25.73 -31.02
N LEU A 94 -13.58 26.94 -31.18
CA LEU A 94 -13.85 27.78 -32.34
C LEU A 94 -13.29 27.17 -33.63
N ASN A 95 -12.08 26.61 -33.58
CA ASN A 95 -11.46 25.93 -34.70
C ASN A 95 -12.21 24.65 -35.08
N LEU A 96 -12.70 23.89 -34.09
CA LEU A 96 -13.51 22.70 -34.34
C LEU A 96 -14.84 23.07 -35.00
N ALA A 97 -15.52 24.11 -34.50
CA ALA A 97 -16.77 24.60 -35.09
C ALA A 97 -16.59 25.01 -36.56
N VAL A 98 -15.49 25.70 -36.88
CA VAL A 98 -15.14 26.08 -38.27
C VAL A 98 -14.79 24.87 -39.12
N ALA A 99 -14.04 23.89 -38.57
CA ALA A 99 -13.69 22.65 -39.27
C ALA A 99 -14.92 21.79 -39.59
N MET A 100 -15.96 21.85 -38.76
CA MET A 100 -17.26 21.20 -39.00
C MET A 100 -18.13 21.95 -40.04
N GLY A 101 -17.62 23.04 -40.64
CA GLY A 101 -18.32 23.80 -41.68
C GLY A 101 -19.42 24.72 -41.15
N LEU A 102 -19.47 24.98 -39.84
CA LEU A 102 -20.47 25.85 -39.24
C LEU A 102 -20.14 27.32 -39.53
N THR A 103 -21.12 28.06 -40.06
CA THR A 103 -20.98 29.48 -40.37
C THR A 103 -21.92 30.32 -39.51
N HIS A 104 -21.38 31.37 -38.87
CA HIS A 104 -22.17 32.32 -38.09
C HIS A 104 -21.47 33.70 -38.04
N PRO A 105 -22.21 34.84 -38.12
CA PRO A 105 -21.61 36.18 -38.14
C PRO A 105 -20.69 36.49 -36.94
N SER A 106 -21.01 35.95 -35.76
CA SER A 106 -20.27 36.18 -34.52
C SER A 106 -18.92 35.46 -34.42
N LEU A 107 -18.61 34.50 -35.31
CA LEU A 107 -17.34 33.75 -35.27
C LEU A 107 -16.12 34.65 -35.43
N GLY A 108 -16.21 35.68 -36.29
CA GLY A 108 -15.13 36.65 -36.49
C GLY A 108 -14.86 37.50 -35.25
N ASP A 109 -15.91 37.87 -34.52
CA ASP A 109 -15.79 38.63 -33.28
C ASP A 109 -15.15 37.80 -32.15
N LEU A 110 -15.61 36.55 -31.97
CA LEU A 110 -15.03 35.63 -30.99
C LEU A 110 -13.55 35.36 -31.28
N LYS A 111 -13.19 35.12 -32.56
CA LYS A 111 -11.79 34.94 -32.97
C LYS A 111 -10.92 36.14 -32.60
N ARG A 112 -11.43 37.36 -32.84
CA ARG A 112 -10.74 38.60 -32.48
C ARG A 112 -10.59 38.73 -30.96
N ARG A 113 -11.63 38.44 -30.18
CA ARG A 113 -11.60 38.50 -28.70
C ARG A 113 -10.64 37.46 -28.11
N ILE A 114 -10.60 36.24 -28.63
CA ILE A 114 -9.62 35.21 -28.25
C ILE A 114 -8.20 35.68 -28.56
N THR A 115 -7.98 36.24 -29.75
CA THR A 115 -6.66 36.75 -30.16
C THR A 115 -6.21 37.93 -29.31
N GLN A 116 -7.14 38.82 -28.91
CA GLN A 116 -6.87 39.95 -28.02
C GLN A 116 -6.63 39.50 -26.57
N GLY A 117 -7.39 38.54 -26.06
CA GLY A 117 -7.20 37.95 -24.72
C GLY A 117 -5.92 37.13 -24.58
N ARG A 118 -5.43 36.55 -25.69
CA ARG A 118 -4.13 35.88 -25.78
C ARG A 118 -2.93 36.80 -25.87
N ARG A 119 -3.12 38.08 -26.21
CA ARG A 119 -2.02 39.02 -26.10
C ARG A 119 -1.69 39.11 -24.61
N PRO A 120 -0.43 38.88 -24.19
CA PRO A 120 -0.03 39.28 -22.86
C PRO A 120 -0.44 40.74 -22.72
N VAL A 121 -1.08 41.09 -21.61
CA VAL A 121 -1.41 42.47 -21.25
C VAL A 121 -0.22 43.31 -21.68
N SER A 122 -0.45 44.14 -22.70
CA SER A 122 0.60 44.94 -23.28
C SER A 122 1.22 45.75 -22.17
N VAL A 123 2.54 45.65 -22.05
CA VAL A 123 3.38 46.60 -21.34
C VAL A 123 3.08 47.99 -21.91
N THR A 124 2.09 48.67 -21.36
CA THR A 124 1.93 50.11 -21.45
C THR A 124 2.57 50.69 -20.20
N ASP A 125 3.89 50.63 -20.19
CA ASP A 125 4.78 51.69 -19.71
C ASP A 125 6.21 51.15 -19.73
N CYS A 126 6.96 51.49 -20.79
CA CYS A 126 8.31 52.06 -20.77
C CYS A 126 8.94 51.97 -22.17
N GLY A 127 9.75 52.96 -22.53
CA GLY A 127 10.22 53.25 -23.89
C GLY A 127 10.87 52.09 -24.67
N ARG A 128 10.76 52.18 -26.00
CA ARG A 128 11.47 51.43 -27.06
C ARG A 128 12.40 50.30 -26.55
N MET A 129 11.85 49.11 -26.32
CA MET A 129 12.66 47.89 -26.24
C MET A 129 13.16 47.51 -27.63
N ASP A 130 14.47 47.25 -27.71
CA ASP A 130 15.14 46.74 -28.89
C ASP A 130 14.59 45.36 -29.31
N SER A 131 14.36 45.15 -30.62
CA SER A 131 13.66 43.97 -31.15
C SER A 131 14.38 42.65 -30.85
N GLU A 132 15.68 42.70 -30.58
CA GLU A 132 16.51 41.53 -30.28
C GLU A 132 16.42 41.11 -28.81
N LEU A 133 16.30 42.04 -27.87
CA LEU A 133 16.10 41.74 -26.44
C LEU A 133 14.75 41.05 -26.19
N ALA A 134 13.71 41.50 -26.90
CA ALA A 134 12.38 40.88 -26.83
C ALA A 134 12.40 39.39 -27.26
N LYS A 135 13.25 39.02 -28.22
CA LYS A 135 13.39 37.61 -28.66
C LYS A 135 13.99 36.73 -27.56
N ILE A 136 15.00 37.23 -26.84
CA ILE A 136 15.61 36.51 -25.72
C ILE A 136 14.59 36.31 -24.60
N ASP A 137 13.85 37.36 -24.24
CA ASP A 137 12.79 37.27 -23.23
C ASP A 137 11.71 36.26 -23.64
N ILE A 138 11.25 36.26 -24.90
CA ILE A 138 10.26 35.28 -25.39
C ILE A 138 10.80 33.84 -25.29
N MET A 139 12.05 33.60 -25.68
CA MET A 139 12.67 32.28 -25.57
C MET A 139 12.76 31.82 -24.12
N ARG A 140 13.12 32.73 -23.20
CA ARG A 140 13.17 32.50 -21.76
C ARG A 140 11.79 32.15 -21.20
N GLU A 141 10.77 32.93 -21.55
CA GLU A 141 9.38 32.69 -21.13
C GLU A 141 8.79 31.40 -21.73
N LYS A 142 9.43 30.78 -22.73
CA LYS A 142 9.07 29.45 -23.25
C LYS A 142 9.92 28.31 -22.67
N GLY A 143 10.82 28.60 -21.73
CA GLY A 143 11.76 27.61 -21.19
C GLY A 143 12.84 27.15 -22.17
N GLN A 144 13.05 27.87 -23.29
CA GLN A 144 14.07 27.54 -24.30
C GLN A 144 15.43 28.10 -23.87
N TRP A 145 15.93 27.68 -22.72
CA TRP A 145 17.12 28.26 -22.06
C TRP A 145 18.37 28.22 -22.94
N GLN A 146 18.60 27.12 -23.65
CA GLN A 146 19.77 27.00 -24.53
C GLN A 146 19.71 27.98 -25.71
N HIS A 147 18.54 28.09 -26.36
CA HIS A 147 18.35 29.02 -27.47
C HIS A 147 18.45 30.49 -27.02
N ALA A 148 17.90 30.81 -25.85
CA ALA A 148 18.01 32.13 -25.25
C ALA A 148 19.47 32.51 -24.95
N ALA A 149 20.26 31.56 -24.41
CA ALA A 149 21.69 31.77 -24.15
C ALA A 149 22.49 31.99 -25.44
N THR A 150 22.23 31.19 -26.48
CA THR A 150 22.90 31.35 -27.79
C THR A 150 22.55 32.68 -28.44
N ALA A 151 21.27 33.09 -28.41
CA ALA A 151 20.84 34.37 -28.94
C ALA A 151 21.51 35.55 -28.22
N ALA A 152 21.57 35.51 -26.88
CA ALA A 152 22.25 36.54 -26.10
C ALA A 152 23.75 36.64 -26.42
N ARG A 153 24.45 35.50 -26.56
CA ARG A 153 25.87 35.47 -26.95
C ARG A 153 26.11 36.06 -28.33
N SER A 154 25.28 35.72 -29.32
CA SER A 154 25.43 36.24 -30.68
C SER A 154 25.31 37.77 -30.75
N ILE A 155 24.47 38.37 -29.90
CA ILE A 155 24.36 39.83 -29.81
C ILE A 155 25.59 40.41 -29.11
N ILE A 156 26.06 39.80 -28.01
CA ILE A 156 27.27 40.22 -27.29
C ILE A 156 28.51 40.18 -28.19
N GLU A 157 28.63 39.19 -29.08
CA GLU A 157 29.74 39.09 -30.04
C GLU A 157 29.76 40.26 -31.03
N LYS A 158 28.59 40.82 -31.37
CA LYS A 158 28.47 41.96 -32.29
C LYS A 158 28.60 43.31 -31.57
N ASP A 159 28.11 43.38 -30.33
CA ASP A 159 28.12 44.59 -29.51
C ASP A 159 28.39 44.23 -28.02
N PRO A 160 29.67 44.18 -27.61
CA PRO A 160 30.06 43.77 -26.26
C PRO A 160 29.68 44.76 -25.15
N ASP A 161 29.36 46.02 -25.49
CA ASP A 161 29.14 47.09 -24.52
C ASP A 161 27.67 47.20 -24.06
N ARG A 162 26.79 46.31 -24.53
CA ARG A 162 25.37 46.31 -24.13
C ARG A 162 25.13 45.60 -22.80
N ALA A 163 25.08 46.37 -21.73
CA ALA A 163 24.81 45.89 -20.37
C ALA A 163 23.52 45.05 -20.25
N GLU A 164 22.45 45.39 -20.98
CA GLU A 164 21.15 44.71 -20.93
C GLU A 164 21.23 43.25 -21.43
N VAL A 165 22.06 42.98 -22.44
CA VAL A 165 22.21 41.63 -23.01
C VAL A 165 23.02 40.74 -22.08
N TRP A 166 24.08 41.29 -21.48
CA TRP A 166 24.84 40.61 -20.43
C TRP A 166 23.95 40.26 -19.23
N ALA A 167 23.06 41.19 -18.82
CA ALA A 167 22.11 40.95 -17.74
C ALA A 167 21.10 39.84 -18.08
N GLN A 168 20.62 39.78 -19.32
CA GLN A 168 19.73 38.70 -19.79
C GLN A 168 20.45 37.35 -19.86
N LEU A 169 21.70 37.33 -20.33
CA LEU A 169 22.52 36.12 -20.33
C LEU A 169 22.75 35.59 -18.91
N ALA A 170 23.01 36.47 -17.95
CA ALA A 170 23.16 36.13 -16.54
C ALA A 170 21.90 35.51 -15.91
N MET A 171 20.70 35.86 -16.40
CA MET A 171 19.45 35.23 -15.94
C MET A 171 19.24 33.82 -16.49
N VAL A 172 19.75 33.53 -17.70
CA VAL A 172 19.49 32.27 -18.41
C VAL A 172 20.46 31.17 -17.96
N LEU A 173 21.74 31.50 -17.79
CA LEU A 173 22.80 30.54 -17.49
C LEU A 173 22.59 29.70 -16.21
N PRO A 174 21.97 30.21 -15.11
CA PRO A 174 21.65 29.39 -13.95
C PRO A 174 20.70 28.22 -14.24
N GLN A 175 19.81 28.33 -15.23
CA GLN A 175 18.91 27.24 -15.63
C GLN A 175 19.61 26.14 -16.42
N LEU A 176 20.79 26.44 -16.98
CA LEU A 176 21.66 25.49 -17.66
C LEU A 176 22.74 24.92 -16.72
N ASN A 177 22.61 25.15 -15.41
CA ASN A 177 23.58 24.78 -14.38
C ASN A 177 24.98 25.39 -14.58
N ARG A 178 25.08 26.56 -15.23
CA ARG A 178 26.33 27.28 -15.51
C ARG A 178 26.50 28.49 -14.59
N LEU A 179 26.61 28.26 -13.28
CA LEU A 179 26.60 29.33 -12.28
C LEU A 179 27.81 30.27 -12.36
N ILE A 180 28.99 29.75 -12.70
CA ILE A 180 30.22 30.55 -12.83
C ILE A 180 30.09 31.54 -13.99
N ASP A 181 29.66 31.05 -15.15
CA ASP A 181 29.45 31.90 -16.33
C ASP A 181 28.33 32.91 -16.10
N ALA A 182 27.28 32.53 -15.36
CA ALA A 182 26.20 33.42 -14.98
C ALA A 182 26.70 34.59 -14.12
N GLU A 183 27.58 34.30 -13.17
CA GLU A 183 28.19 35.30 -12.28
C GLU A 183 29.10 36.26 -13.07
N GLN A 184 29.93 35.73 -13.98
CA GLN A 184 30.76 36.56 -14.86
C GLN A 184 29.91 37.48 -15.75
N ALA A 185 28.83 36.97 -16.34
CA ALA A 185 27.91 37.77 -17.16
C ALA A 185 27.21 38.86 -16.33
N ALA A 186 26.78 38.55 -15.09
CA ALA A 186 26.19 39.53 -14.19
C ALA A 186 27.19 40.63 -13.80
N GLN A 187 28.43 40.25 -13.49
CA GLN A 187 29.48 41.20 -13.13
C GLN A 187 29.81 42.10 -14.32
N LYS A 188 29.89 41.55 -15.54
CA LYS A 188 30.13 42.34 -16.74
C LYS A 188 29.02 43.34 -17.03
N ALA A 189 27.77 42.94 -16.82
CA ALA A 189 26.63 43.86 -16.92
C ALA A 189 26.70 45.01 -15.90
N LEU A 190 27.21 44.76 -14.69
CA LEU A 190 27.39 45.77 -13.64
C LEU A 190 28.62 46.65 -13.87
N GLU A 191 29.68 46.16 -14.52
CA GLU A 191 30.79 46.99 -14.97
C GLU A 191 30.33 48.05 -15.98
N LEU A 192 29.51 47.63 -16.94
CA LEU A 192 28.97 48.50 -18.00
C LEU A 192 27.85 49.41 -17.48
N SER A 193 27.04 48.92 -16.53
CA SER A 193 25.94 49.67 -15.91
C SER A 193 25.80 49.29 -14.43
N PRO A 194 26.47 50.00 -13.50
CA PRO A 194 26.53 49.66 -12.07
C PRO A 194 25.20 49.51 -11.34
N GLN A 195 24.15 50.17 -11.83
CA GLN A 195 22.81 50.17 -11.24
C GLN A 195 21.81 49.31 -12.03
N ASN A 196 22.26 48.38 -12.87
CA ASN A 196 21.37 47.55 -13.69
C ASN A 196 20.53 46.61 -12.80
N PRO A 197 19.19 46.80 -12.74
CA PRO A 197 18.33 46.04 -11.81
C PRO A 197 18.21 44.55 -12.17
N VAL A 198 18.37 44.20 -13.45
CA VAL A 198 18.30 42.82 -13.94
C VAL A 198 19.57 42.06 -13.56
N ALA A 199 20.74 42.70 -13.70
CA ALA A 199 22.02 42.12 -13.29
C ALA A 199 22.09 41.93 -11.77
N LEU A 200 21.69 42.93 -10.98
CA LEU A 200 21.62 42.85 -9.51
C LEU A 200 20.70 41.71 -9.04
N ARG A 201 19.50 41.58 -9.64
CA ARG A 201 18.56 40.48 -9.36
C ARG A 201 19.17 39.12 -9.71
N SER A 202 19.83 39.01 -10.86
CA SER A 202 20.46 37.75 -11.31
C SER A 202 21.57 37.33 -10.35
N LEU A 203 22.40 38.27 -9.92
CA LEU A 203 23.45 38.02 -8.94
C LEU A 203 22.86 37.60 -7.59
N ALA A 204 21.75 38.20 -7.15
CA ALA A 204 21.04 37.78 -5.94
C ALA A 204 20.57 36.32 -6.02
N ILE A 205 19.99 35.88 -7.15
CA ILE A 205 19.59 34.48 -7.38
C ILE A 205 20.81 33.54 -7.29
N ILE A 206 21.94 33.93 -7.89
CA ILE A 206 23.19 33.15 -7.84
C ILE A 206 23.68 33.04 -6.40
N ARG A 207 23.66 34.14 -5.62
CA ARG A 207 24.04 34.13 -4.20
C ARG A 207 23.12 33.25 -3.35
N LEU A 208 21.82 33.23 -3.61
CA LEU A 208 20.88 32.31 -2.96
C LEU A 208 21.24 30.84 -3.25
N LYS A 209 21.53 30.50 -4.51
CA LYS A 209 21.98 29.15 -4.90
C LYS A 209 23.31 28.75 -4.24
N GLN A 210 24.17 29.72 -3.93
CA GLN A 210 25.43 29.52 -3.19
C GLN A 210 25.25 29.53 -1.66
N GLY A 211 24.03 29.70 -1.12
CA GLY A 211 23.76 29.80 0.31
C GLY A 211 24.17 31.14 0.96
N LYS A 212 24.59 32.13 0.16
CA LYS A 212 25.04 33.46 0.63
C LYS A 212 23.85 34.42 0.79
N ILE A 213 22.95 34.11 1.72
CA ILE A 213 21.63 34.78 1.89
C ILE A 213 21.78 36.27 2.19
N ASN A 214 22.74 36.67 3.03
CA ASN A 214 22.92 38.09 3.38
C ASN A 214 23.38 38.93 2.18
N GLN A 215 24.27 38.39 1.35
CA GLN A 215 24.71 39.06 0.12
C GLN A 215 23.55 39.19 -0.88
N ALA A 216 22.72 38.14 -1.02
CA ALA A 216 21.51 38.20 -1.85
C ALA A 216 20.54 39.28 -1.37
N SER A 217 20.36 39.41 -0.05
CA SER A 217 19.51 40.44 0.57
C SER A 217 19.97 41.86 0.24
N THR A 218 21.28 42.12 0.29
CA THR A 218 21.82 43.44 -0.07
C THR A 218 21.60 43.75 -1.56
N LEU A 219 21.90 42.78 -2.43
CA LEU A 219 21.77 42.93 -3.88
C LEU A 219 20.32 43.15 -4.31
N ILE A 220 19.36 42.45 -3.69
CA ILE A 220 17.95 42.61 -4.04
C ILE A 220 17.37 43.94 -3.54
N GLN A 221 17.83 44.44 -2.39
CA GLN A 221 17.48 45.78 -1.91
C GLN A 221 18.00 46.85 -2.89
N GLN A 222 19.24 46.72 -3.38
CA GLN A 222 19.77 47.61 -4.41
C GLN A 222 18.94 47.54 -5.71
N ALA A 223 18.54 46.34 -6.15
CA ALA A 223 17.69 46.18 -7.33
C ALA A 223 16.32 46.86 -7.16
N LEU A 224 15.71 46.78 -5.98
CA LEU A 224 14.44 47.43 -5.66
C LEU A 224 14.56 48.95 -5.51
N GLN A 225 15.71 49.48 -5.06
CA GLN A 225 15.94 50.94 -5.06
C GLN A 225 15.86 51.52 -6.47
N GLN A 226 16.33 50.79 -7.47
CA GLN A 226 16.33 51.21 -8.88
C GLN A 226 14.95 51.05 -9.53
N LYS A 227 14.26 49.94 -9.23
CA LYS A 227 12.90 49.67 -9.72
C LYS A 227 12.02 49.10 -8.60
N PRO A 228 11.36 49.95 -7.79
CA PRO A 228 10.58 49.51 -6.63
C PRO A 228 9.36 48.66 -7.00
N LYS A 229 8.69 48.96 -8.12
CA LYS A 229 7.49 48.25 -8.60
C LYS A 229 7.86 47.18 -9.64
N CYS A 230 8.63 46.17 -9.25
CA CYS A 230 9.00 45.07 -10.14
C CYS A 230 8.66 43.71 -9.52
N ALA A 231 7.57 43.09 -9.99
CA ALA A 231 7.09 41.79 -9.48
C ALA A 231 8.18 40.70 -9.48
N ARG A 232 8.95 40.58 -10.57
CA ARG A 232 10.05 39.62 -10.68
C ARG A 232 11.15 39.84 -9.63
N THR A 233 11.42 41.08 -9.24
CA THR A 233 12.41 41.40 -8.20
C THR A 233 11.83 41.14 -6.80
N LEU A 234 10.55 41.45 -6.58
CA LEU A 234 9.84 41.14 -5.34
C LEU A 234 9.74 39.63 -5.08
N VAL A 235 9.49 38.81 -6.10
CA VAL A 235 9.51 37.34 -5.96
C VAL A 235 10.87 36.83 -5.48
N VAL A 236 11.98 37.40 -5.96
CA VAL A 236 13.33 37.04 -5.49
C VAL A 236 13.59 37.56 -4.07
N MET A 237 13.04 38.72 -3.70
CA MET A 237 13.05 39.22 -2.32
C MET A 237 12.29 38.27 -1.39
N ALA A 238 11.09 37.85 -1.75
CA ALA A 238 10.33 36.85 -1.01
C ALA A 238 11.09 35.53 -0.90
N THR A 239 11.72 35.05 -1.97
CA THR A 239 12.57 33.84 -1.93
C THR A 239 13.74 34.01 -0.94
N THR A 240 14.33 35.21 -0.88
CA THR A 240 15.40 35.54 0.08
C THR A 240 14.88 35.55 1.52
N LEU A 241 13.67 36.08 1.76
CA LEU A 241 13.01 36.06 3.06
C LEU A 241 12.64 34.63 3.50
N MET A 242 12.13 33.80 2.58
CA MET A 242 11.88 32.38 2.82
C MET A 242 13.14 31.62 3.20
N ALA A 243 14.30 31.97 2.63
CA ALA A 243 15.60 31.41 3.01
C ALA A 243 16.08 31.89 4.39
N LYS A 244 15.65 33.08 4.82
CA LYS A 244 15.84 33.61 6.18
C LYS A 244 14.83 33.09 7.21
N GLN A 245 13.87 32.25 6.80
CA GLN A 245 12.75 31.78 7.63
C GLN A 245 11.76 32.89 8.05
N CYS A 246 11.70 34.00 7.31
CA CYS A 246 10.74 35.09 7.53
C CYS A 246 9.48 34.90 6.65
N ASP A 247 8.73 33.81 6.87
CA ASP A 247 7.66 33.38 5.95
C ASP A 247 6.47 34.37 5.88
N GLY A 248 6.14 35.08 6.97
CA GLY A 248 5.05 36.08 6.97
C GLY A 248 5.38 37.34 6.15
N GLU A 249 6.62 37.83 6.26
CA GLU A 249 7.09 38.93 5.41
C GLU A 249 7.18 38.49 3.95
N ALA A 250 7.65 37.25 3.70
CA ALA A 250 7.74 36.72 2.34
C ALA A 250 6.36 36.66 1.66
N GLU A 251 5.32 36.22 2.37
CA GLU A 251 3.94 36.20 1.86
C GLU A 251 3.45 37.60 1.49
N THR A 252 3.64 38.58 2.38
CA THR A 252 3.24 39.98 2.12
C THR A 252 3.93 40.51 0.86
N ILE A 253 5.21 40.19 0.66
CA ILE A 253 5.95 40.59 -0.54
C ILE A 253 5.46 39.84 -1.80
N LEU A 254 5.03 38.59 -1.68
CA LEU A 254 4.44 37.83 -2.80
C LEU A 254 3.07 38.38 -3.20
N GLU A 255 2.23 38.76 -2.23
CA GLU A 255 0.95 39.42 -2.50
C GLU A 255 1.16 40.76 -3.22
N GLN A 256 2.11 41.58 -2.76
CA GLN A 256 2.51 42.81 -3.46
C GLN A 256 3.02 42.53 -4.87
N ALA A 257 3.78 41.44 -5.08
CA ALA A 257 4.24 41.06 -6.41
C ALA A 257 3.07 40.69 -7.32
N ILE A 258 2.07 39.96 -6.80
CA ILE A 258 0.85 39.55 -7.52
C ILE A 258 -0.01 40.76 -7.89
N ASP A 259 -0.15 41.73 -6.98
CA ASP A 259 -0.89 42.97 -7.22
C ASP A 259 -0.27 43.81 -8.35
N ILE A 260 1.06 43.75 -8.51
CA ILE A 260 1.77 44.40 -9.60
C ILE A 260 1.62 43.62 -10.90
N GLU A 261 1.96 42.33 -10.89
CA GLU A 261 1.88 41.44 -12.05
C GLU A 261 1.67 40.00 -11.55
N PRO A 262 0.55 39.34 -11.86
CA PRO A 262 0.26 37.98 -11.39
C PRO A 262 1.08 36.96 -12.19
N ILE A 263 2.37 36.82 -11.87
CA ILE A 263 3.33 35.91 -12.50
C ILE A 263 3.34 34.52 -11.84
N ALA A 264 3.63 33.49 -12.62
CA ALA A 264 3.61 32.09 -12.17
C ALA A 264 4.54 31.83 -10.97
N GLU A 265 5.71 32.45 -10.96
CA GLU A 265 6.73 32.28 -9.92
C GLU A 265 6.25 32.76 -8.54
N ALA A 266 5.38 33.79 -8.50
CA ALA A 266 4.81 34.27 -7.24
C ALA A 266 3.88 33.20 -6.63
N TYR A 267 2.99 32.63 -7.44
CA TYR A 267 2.10 31.54 -7.00
C TYR A 267 2.86 30.25 -6.69
N ALA A 268 3.93 29.94 -7.41
CA ALA A 268 4.79 28.80 -7.09
C ALA A 268 5.42 28.96 -5.69
N ASN A 269 5.92 30.15 -5.36
CA ASN A 269 6.47 30.43 -4.03
C ASN A 269 5.40 30.43 -2.93
N LEU A 270 4.18 30.93 -3.21
CA LEU A 270 3.05 30.81 -2.27
C LEU A 270 2.69 29.33 -2.03
N ALA A 271 2.68 28.50 -3.07
CA ALA A 271 2.44 27.06 -2.90
C ALA A 271 3.48 26.43 -1.96
N LEU A 272 4.76 26.78 -2.10
CA LEU A 272 5.83 26.29 -1.22
C LEU A 272 5.68 26.79 0.24
N LEU A 273 5.23 28.04 0.46
CA LEU A 273 4.93 28.56 1.79
C LEU A 273 3.77 27.81 2.45
N GLU A 274 2.69 27.56 1.70
CA GLU A 274 1.53 26.81 2.21
C GLU A 274 1.89 25.37 2.59
N ILE A 275 2.84 24.74 1.88
CA ILE A 275 3.38 23.42 2.28
C ILE A 275 4.10 23.49 3.62
N ARG A 276 4.93 24.51 3.87
CA ARG A 276 5.60 24.70 5.17
C ARG A 276 4.60 24.88 6.32
N ARG A 277 3.44 25.48 6.02
CA ARG A 277 2.32 25.65 6.95
C ARG A 277 1.41 24.42 7.06
N ASN A 278 1.75 23.33 6.37
CA ASN A 278 0.96 22.11 6.30
C ASN A 278 -0.47 22.32 5.72
N ASN A 279 -0.65 23.33 4.87
CA ASN A 279 -1.91 23.64 4.20
C ASN A 279 -1.92 23.13 2.74
N MET A 280 -2.12 21.82 2.60
CA MET A 280 -1.99 21.13 1.30
C MET A 280 -3.02 21.59 0.25
N GLU A 281 -4.25 21.94 0.62
CA GLU A 281 -5.28 22.37 -0.34
C GLU A 281 -4.98 23.76 -0.92
N SER A 282 -4.54 24.70 -0.08
CA SER A 282 -4.07 26.02 -0.56
C SER A 282 -2.82 25.88 -1.43
N ALA A 283 -1.89 24.98 -1.07
CA ALA A 283 -0.73 24.69 -1.89
C ALA A 283 -1.12 24.17 -3.29
N ILE A 284 -2.08 23.24 -3.36
CA ILE A 284 -2.64 22.72 -4.63
C ILE A 284 -3.27 23.85 -5.44
N LYS A 285 -4.06 24.73 -4.82
CA LYS A 285 -4.69 25.87 -5.48
C LYS A 285 -3.63 26.78 -6.12
N ASN A 286 -2.63 27.21 -5.35
CA ASN A 286 -1.56 28.08 -5.84
C ASN A 286 -0.71 27.39 -6.91
N ALA A 287 -0.43 26.10 -6.77
CA ALA A 287 0.28 25.32 -7.79
C ALA A 287 -0.48 25.27 -9.12
N LYS A 288 -1.81 25.07 -9.09
CA LYS A 288 -2.65 25.11 -10.29
C LYS A 288 -2.66 26.48 -10.96
N ILE A 289 -2.72 27.57 -10.17
CA ILE A 289 -2.66 28.94 -10.71
C ILE A 289 -1.31 29.18 -11.39
N ALA A 290 -0.21 28.75 -10.76
CA ALA A 290 1.13 28.84 -11.36
C ALA A 290 1.21 28.09 -12.70
N LEU A 291 0.68 26.86 -12.75
CA LEU A 291 0.65 26.02 -13.94
C LEU A 291 -0.27 26.55 -15.05
N GLY A 292 -1.40 27.15 -14.71
CA GLY A 292 -2.26 27.84 -15.68
C GLY A 292 -1.56 29.01 -16.39
N LYS A 293 -0.56 29.61 -15.73
CA LYS A 293 0.26 30.70 -16.30
C LYS A 293 1.50 30.18 -17.04
N LYS A 294 2.16 29.16 -16.51
CA LYS A 294 3.34 28.51 -17.11
C LYS A 294 3.19 26.98 -17.08
N PRO A 295 2.52 26.38 -18.09
CA PRO A 295 2.30 24.93 -18.13
C PRO A 295 3.57 24.10 -18.24
N PHE A 296 4.65 24.65 -18.79
CA PHE A 296 5.95 23.98 -18.95
C PHE A 296 6.80 23.99 -17.67
N LEU A 297 6.27 24.46 -16.53
CA LEU A 297 6.98 24.43 -15.24
C LEU A 297 6.88 23.03 -14.62
N VAL A 298 7.64 22.08 -15.18
CA VAL A 298 7.65 20.65 -14.80
C VAL A 298 7.78 20.40 -13.30
N PRO A 299 8.65 21.11 -12.54
CA PRO A 299 8.73 20.93 -11.09
C PRO A 299 7.41 21.18 -10.35
N MET A 300 6.54 22.05 -10.88
CA MET A 300 5.22 22.31 -10.28
C MET A 300 4.22 21.19 -10.56
N TRP A 301 4.31 20.49 -11.69
CA TRP A 301 3.53 19.28 -11.92
C TRP A 301 3.93 18.15 -10.98
N GLN A 302 5.24 17.96 -10.75
CA GLN A 302 5.75 17.00 -9.77
C GLN A 302 5.31 17.35 -8.34
N LEU A 303 5.37 18.63 -7.97
CA LEU A 303 4.86 19.12 -6.68
C LEU A 303 3.37 18.81 -6.52
N LEU A 304 2.57 19.12 -7.55
CA LEU A 304 1.14 18.86 -7.57
C LEU A 304 0.84 17.36 -7.42
N ALA A 305 1.61 16.51 -8.11
CA ALA A 305 1.49 15.05 -7.98
C ALA A 305 1.77 14.57 -6.55
N ASN A 306 2.85 15.06 -5.93
CA ASN A 306 3.20 14.72 -4.55
C ASN A 306 2.13 15.15 -3.55
N LEU A 307 1.58 16.36 -3.72
CA LEU A 307 0.48 16.86 -2.87
C LEU A 307 -0.78 16.00 -3.01
N TYR A 308 -1.12 15.61 -4.24
CA TYR A 308 -2.26 14.72 -4.47
C TYR A 308 -2.04 13.33 -3.86
N HIS A 309 -0.84 12.78 -4.00
CA HIS A 309 -0.50 11.48 -3.45
C HIS A 309 -0.58 11.47 -1.91
N GLN A 310 -0.07 12.51 -1.24
CA GLN A 310 -0.18 12.66 0.23
C GLN A 310 -1.63 12.73 0.72
N LEU A 311 -2.54 13.28 -0.09
CA LEU A 311 -3.99 13.32 0.18
C LEU A 311 -4.73 12.03 -0.24
N GLY A 312 -4.02 11.00 -0.69
CA GLY A 312 -4.60 9.74 -1.19
C GLY A 312 -5.32 9.86 -2.54
N ARG A 313 -5.16 10.97 -3.25
CA ARG A 313 -5.81 11.27 -4.55
C ARG A 313 -4.92 10.79 -5.72
N ASN A 314 -4.63 9.49 -5.77
CA ASN A 314 -3.63 8.92 -6.68
C ASN A 314 -3.93 9.16 -8.18
N ASP A 315 -5.20 9.17 -8.61
CA ASP A 315 -5.55 9.46 -10.01
C ASP A 315 -5.19 10.90 -10.41
N ASN A 316 -5.43 11.86 -9.51
CA ASN A 316 -5.03 13.25 -9.76
C ASN A 316 -3.50 13.40 -9.77
N ALA A 317 -2.80 12.63 -8.95
CA ALA A 317 -1.35 12.59 -8.95
C ALA A 317 -0.81 12.05 -10.28
N ALA A 318 -1.38 10.95 -10.77
CA ALA A 318 -0.99 10.35 -12.05
C ALA A 318 -1.23 11.33 -13.20
N ASN A 319 -2.42 11.95 -13.27
CA ASN A 319 -2.74 12.97 -14.27
C ASN A 319 -1.75 14.15 -14.27
N ALA A 320 -1.29 14.59 -13.09
CA ALA A 320 -0.30 15.65 -12.98
C ALA A 320 1.06 15.23 -13.56
N LEU A 321 1.52 13.99 -13.29
CA LEU A 321 2.76 13.48 -13.88
C LEU A 321 2.62 13.15 -15.37
N GLU A 322 1.45 12.69 -15.85
CA GLU A 322 1.20 12.55 -17.28
C GLU A 322 1.41 13.88 -18.00
N ARG A 323 0.91 14.99 -17.45
CA ARG A 323 1.19 16.34 -17.97
C ARG A 323 2.68 16.67 -17.91
N ALA A 324 3.36 16.36 -16.82
CA ALA A 324 4.81 16.55 -16.71
C ALA A 324 5.58 15.82 -17.83
N THR A 325 5.19 14.58 -18.16
CA THR A 325 5.83 13.79 -19.23
C THR A 325 5.60 14.35 -20.63
N GLN A 326 4.55 15.15 -20.86
CA GLN A 326 4.33 15.82 -22.15
C GLN A 326 5.40 16.89 -22.41
N TYR A 327 5.88 17.56 -21.36
CA TYR A 327 6.92 18.59 -21.46
C TYR A 327 8.33 18.02 -21.37
N GLU A 328 8.54 16.97 -20.57
CA GLU A 328 9.82 16.26 -20.42
C GLU A 328 9.68 14.74 -20.66
N PRO A 329 9.45 14.30 -21.91
CA PRO A 329 9.19 12.90 -22.22
C PRO A 329 10.39 11.96 -22.03
N LYS A 330 11.58 12.51 -21.86
CA LYS A 330 12.85 11.79 -21.65
C LYS A 330 13.35 11.89 -20.20
N ASN A 331 12.53 12.35 -19.26
CA ASN A 331 12.91 12.38 -17.85
C ASN A 331 12.54 11.04 -17.19
N ALA A 332 13.55 10.18 -16.99
CA ALA A 332 13.35 8.85 -16.40
C ALA A 332 12.76 8.90 -14.98
N VAL A 333 13.10 9.91 -14.18
CA VAL A 333 12.59 10.02 -12.81
C VAL A 333 11.07 10.25 -12.81
N ILE A 334 10.59 11.16 -13.65
CA ILE A 334 9.14 11.43 -13.80
C ILE A 334 8.40 10.20 -14.31
N LEU A 335 8.97 9.45 -15.25
CA LEU A 335 8.39 8.21 -15.73
C LEU A 335 8.34 7.15 -14.62
N ALA A 336 9.40 6.99 -13.82
CA ALA A 336 9.41 6.08 -12.69
C ALA A 336 8.36 6.45 -11.63
N ASP A 337 8.19 7.74 -11.34
CA ASP A 337 7.17 8.26 -10.42
C ASP A 337 5.75 8.03 -10.96
N LEU A 338 5.52 8.22 -12.26
CA LEU A 338 4.23 7.91 -12.89
C LEU A 338 3.91 6.41 -12.85
N GLY A 339 4.91 5.56 -13.13
CA GLY A 339 4.77 4.11 -13.02
C GLY A 339 4.45 3.64 -11.60
N GLU A 340 5.03 4.27 -10.59
CA GLU A 340 4.67 4.04 -9.18
C GLU A 340 3.20 4.36 -8.91
N LEU A 341 2.71 5.52 -9.37
CA LEU A 341 1.32 5.93 -9.15
C LEU A 341 0.33 4.99 -9.85
N TYR A 342 0.63 4.53 -11.07
CA TYR A 342 -0.17 3.52 -11.75
C TYR A 342 -0.19 2.19 -10.98
N ARG A 343 0.95 1.75 -10.46
CA ARG A 343 1.04 0.55 -9.62
C ARG A 343 0.17 0.67 -8.36
N LEU A 344 0.23 1.82 -7.68
CA LEU A 344 -0.58 2.09 -6.49
C LEU A 344 -2.08 2.19 -6.80
N ALA A 345 -2.43 2.61 -8.02
CA ALA A 345 -3.81 2.62 -8.52
C ALA A 345 -4.30 1.25 -9.05
N GLY A 346 -3.46 0.21 -9.03
CA GLY A 346 -3.79 -1.13 -9.56
C GLY A 346 -3.72 -1.24 -11.09
N ARG A 347 -3.27 -0.19 -11.78
CA ARG A 347 -3.08 -0.11 -13.24
C ARG A 347 -1.74 -0.73 -13.64
N TYR A 348 -1.54 -2.02 -13.33
CA TYR A 348 -0.22 -2.67 -13.41
C TYR A 348 0.34 -2.76 -14.83
N GLN A 349 -0.50 -2.96 -15.84
CA GLN A 349 -0.07 -3.04 -17.23
C GLN A 349 0.47 -1.68 -17.73
N GLU A 350 -0.22 -0.60 -17.41
CA GLU A 350 0.22 0.76 -17.77
C GLU A 350 1.46 1.17 -16.98
N ALA A 351 1.58 0.72 -15.72
CA ALA A 351 2.80 0.89 -14.94
C ALA A 351 3.99 0.25 -15.65
N ILE A 352 3.85 -0.99 -16.12
CA ILE A 352 4.89 -1.71 -16.87
C ILE A 352 5.35 -0.92 -18.10
N GLU A 353 4.43 -0.47 -18.95
CA GLU A 353 4.76 0.27 -20.17
C GLU A 353 5.54 1.58 -19.90
N ILE A 354 5.15 2.33 -18.87
CA ILE A 354 5.84 3.55 -18.47
C ILE A 354 7.21 3.25 -17.83
N LEU A 355 7.30 2.20 -17.01
CA LEU A 355 8.53 1.81 -16.35
C LEU A 355 9.56 1.24 -17.32
N GLU A 356 9.14 0.51 -18.35
CA GLU A 356 10.02 0.08 -19.45
C GLU A 356 10.65 1.29 -20.16
N ARG A 357 9.86 2.33 -20.45
CA ARG A 357 10.39 3.58 -21.01
C ARG A 357 11.40 4.24 -20.07
N SER A 358 11.10 4.28 -18.77
CA SER A 358 12.03 4.80 -17.77
C SER A 358 13.36 4.04 -17.76
N ILE A 359 13.29 2.70 -17.78
CA ILE A 359 14.45 1.80 -17.76
C ILE A 359 15.31 1.96 -19.02
N VAL A 360 14.69 2.12 -20.19
CA VAL A 360 15.42 2.38 -21.45
C VAL A 360 16.18 3.71 -21.40
N ILE A 361 15.60 4.75 -20.80
CA ILE A 361 16.24 6.07 -20.68
C ILE A 361 17.34 6.06 -19.62
N SER A 362 17.09 5.44 -18.47
CA SER A 362 18.05 5.36 -17.35
C SER A 362 18.07 3.94 -16.76
N PRO A 363 18.91 3.04 -17.30
CA PRO A 363 19.01 1.65 -16.84
C PRO A 363 19.51 1.50 -15.40
N GLU A 364 20.15 2.53 -14.85
CA GLU A 364 20.74 2.54 -13.50
C GLU A 364 19.81 3.21 -12.47
N LEU A 365 18.53 3.43 -12.81
CA LEU A 365 17.53 3.95 -11.87
C LEU A 365 16.87 2.80 -11.09
N ALA A 366 17.38 2.50 -9.88
CA ALA A 366 16.87 1.42 -9.03
C ALA A 366 15.35 1.50 -8.75
N LYS A 367 14.82 2.71 -8.56
CA LYS A 367 13.39 2.96 -8.33
C LYS A 367 12.52 2.41 -9.46
N ALA A 368 12.95 2.57 -10.73
CA ALA A 368 12.20 2.08 -11.88
C ALA A 368 12.15 0.54 -11.89
N TRP A 369 13.29 -0.12 -11.67
CA TRP A 369 13.37 -1.59 -11.60
C TRP A 369 12.55 -2.16 -10.44
N THR A 370 12.54 -1.49 -9.29
CA THR A 370 11.77 -1.90 -8.11
C THR A 370 10.28 -1.87 -8.41
N ASN A 371 9.77 -0.73 -8.88
CA ASN A 371 8.36 -0.61 -9.25
C ASN A 371 7.97 -1.55 -10.40
N TYR A 372 8.89 -1.81 -11.33
CA TYR A 372 8.67 -2.76 -12.44
C TYR A 372 8.52 -4.18 -11.92
N GLY A 373 9.40 -4.62 -11.01
CA GLY A 373 9.32 -5.91 -10.36
C GLY A 373 8.02 -6.10 -9.57
N THR A 374 7.58 -5.07 -8.84
CA THR A 374 6.32 -5.12 -8.08
C THR A 374 5.08 -5.16 -8.98
N ALA A 375 5.07 -4.41 -10.09
CA ALA A 375 3.98 -4.48 -11.06
C ALA A 375 3.91 -5.86 -11.74
N LEU A 376 5.05 -6.47 -12.09
CA LEU A 376 5.14 -7.83 -12.62
C LEU A 376 4.65 -8.88 -11.62
N GLN A 377 5.04 -8.74 -10.36
CA GLN A 377 4.61 -9.63 -9.28
C GLN A 377 3.09 -9.60 -9.10
N ALA A 378 2.47 -8.41 -9.15
CA ALA A 378 1.02 -8.27 -9.06
C ALA A 378 0.26 -8.97 -10.21
N LEU A 379 0.90 -9.12 -11.37
CA LEU A 379 0.38 -9.86 -12.52
C LEU A 379 0.83 -11.34 -12.54
N ASN A 380 1.35 -11.87 -11.43
CA ASN A 380 1.86 -13.23 -11.31
C ASN A 380 3.00 -13.59 -12.28
N ARG A 381 3.73 -12.59 -12.81
CA ARG A 381 4.91 -12.76 -13.68
C ARG A 381 6.17 -12.92 -12.83
N THR A 382 6.18 -13.94 -11.97
CA THR A 382 7.16 -14.17 -10.88
C THR A 382 8.62 -14.19 -11.37
N ARG A 383 8.91 -14.87 -12.49
CA ARG A 383 10.29 -14.98 -13.02
C ARG A 383 10.85 -13.61 -13.44
N GLU A 384 10.03 -12.82 -14.12
CA GLU A 384 10.42 -11.48 -14.58
C GLU A 384 10.55 -10.52 -13.40
N ALA A 385 9.65 -10.62 -12.42
CA ALA A 385 9.73 -9.85 -11.18
C ALA A 385 11.04 -10.12 -10.43
N LYS A 386 11.44 -11.40 -10.31
CA LYS A 386 12.73 -11.78 -9.69
C LYS A 386 13.92 -11.18 -10.44
N SER A 387 13.88 -11.16 -11.78
CA SER A 387 14.94 -10.52 -12.58
C SER A 387 15.00 -9.01 -12.35
N ALA A 388 13.85 -8.33 -12.33
CA ALA A 388 13.76 -6.90 -12.08
C ALA A 388 14.26 -6.52 -10.68
N TYR A 389 13.83 -7.25 -9.65
CA TYR A 389 14.31 -7.10 -8.28
C TYR A 389 15.80 -7.39 -8.14
N THR A 390 16.33 -8.40 -8.83
CA THR A 390 17.78 -8.69 -8.84
C THR A 390 18.55 -7.52 -9.45
N LYS A 391 18.06 -6.93 -10.55
CA LYS A 391 18.68 -5.74 -11.15
C LYS A 391 18.58 -4.52 -10.23
N ALA A 392 17.44 -4.31 -9.57
CA ALA A 392 17.28 -3.25 -8.57
C ALA A 392 18.31 -3.39 -7.42
N LEU A 393 18.51 -4.60 -6.89
CA LEU A 393 19.51 -4.87 -5.84
C LEU A 393 20.95 -4.75 -6.34
N SER A 394 21.23 -5.01 -7.62
CA SER A 394 22.57 -4.78 -8.18
C SER A 394 22.96 -3.30 -8.23
N ILE A 395 21.94 -2.42 -8.31
CA ILE A 395 22.12 -0.96 -8.32
C ILE A 395 22.14 -0.43 -6.87
N GLN A 396 21.19 -0.88 -6.05
CA GLN A 396 21.07 -0.49 -4.65
C GLN A 396 20.90 -1.76 -3.77
N PRO A 397 21.99 -2.28 -3.18
CA PRO A 397 22.00 -3.58 -2.50
C PRO A 397 21.17 -3.68 -1.22
N ASP A 398 20.93 -2.57 -0.54
CA ASP A 398 20.34 -2.54 0.81
C ASP A 398 18.86 -2.15 0.78
N GLN A 399 18.06 -2.89 0.01
CA GLN A 399 16.60 -2.71 -0.06
C GLN A 399 15.86 -3.87 0.61
N ILE A 400 15.54 -3.70 1.90
CA ILE A 400 14.89 -4.73 2.75
C ILE A 400 13.58 -5.24 2.14
N GLU A 401 12.74 -4.36 1.58
CA GLU A 401 11.48 -4.76 0.94
C GLU A 401 11.71 -5.75 -0.21
N ILE A 402 12.71 -5.47 -1.06
CA ILE A 402 13.06 -6.33 -2.19
C ILE A 402 13.66 -7.64 -1.69
N LEU A 403 14.53 -7.60 -0.67
CA LEU A 403 15.10 -8.81 -0.07
C LEU A 403 14.01 -9.71 0.53
N ASN A 404 12.99 -9.13 1.20
CA ASN A 404 11.85 -9.87 1.74
C ASN A 404 11.04 -10.54 0.62
N ASN A 405 10.75 -9.79 -0.46
CA ASN A 405 10.05 -10.34 -1.63
C ASN A 405 10.84 -11.50 -2.25
N LEU A 406 12.16 -11.34 -2.44
CA LEU A 406 13.01 -12.41 -2.98
C LEU A 406 13.14 -13.61 -2.04
N ALA A 407 13.25 -13.39 -0.72
CA ALA A 407 13.27 -14.47 0.27
C ALA A 407 11.98 -15.29 0.23
N SER A 408 10.81 -14.61 0.20
CA SER A 408 9.51 -15.25 0.07
C SER A 408 9.38 -16.02 -1.25
N MET A 409 9.75 -15.40 -2.37
CA MET A 409 9.70 -16.05 -3.70
C MET A 409 10.60 -17.29 -3.76
N SER A 410 11.85 -17.19 -3.27
CA SER A 410 12.77 -18.34 -3.24
C SER A 410 12.30 -19.45 -2.29
N SER A 411 11.69 -19.10 -1.15
CA SER A 411 11.07 -20.08 -0.25
C SER A 411 9.90 -20.84 -0.92
N GLN A 412 9.05 -20.12 -1.66
CA GLN A 412 7.94 -20.71 -2.42
C GLN A 412 8.41 -21.60 -3.58
N GLU A 413 9.55 -21.29 -4.19
CA GLU A 413 10.21 -22.12 -5.20
C GLU A 413 10.95 -23.33 -4.60
N GLY A 414 10.98 -23.48 -3.27
CA GLY A 414 11.75 -24.53 -2.59
C GLY A 414 13.27 -24.31 -2.58
N LYS A 415 13.75 -23.13 -2.99
CA LYS A 415 15.17 -22.73 -2.99
C LYS A 415 15.54 -22.15 -1.63
N LEU A 416 15.61 -23.03 -0.64
CA LEU A 416 15.71 -22.66 0.77
C LEU A 416 17.04 -21.99 1.10
N GLU A 417 18.14 -22.40 0.46
CA GLU A 417 19.46 -21.80 0.61
C GLU A 417 19.48 -20.34 0.13
N GLU A 418 18.83 -20.04 -1.00
CA GLU A 418 18.67 -18.67 -1.48
C GLU A 418 17.82 -17.83 -0.52
N ALA A 419 16.72 -18.39 -0.02
CA ALA A 419 15.84 -17.72 0.94
C ALA A 419 16.61 -17.37 2.24
N VAL A 420 17.39 -18.31 2.78
CA VAL A 420 18.28 -18.07 3.92
C VAL A 420 19.31 -16.99 3.62
N ALA A 421 19.92 -16.99 2.43
CA ALA A 421 20.89 -15.96 2.04
C ALA A 421 20.26 -14.55 2.00
N TYR A 422 19.03 -14.40 1.49
CA TYR A 422 18.32 -13.14 1.52
C TYR A 422 17.94 -12.73 2.95
N CYS A 423 17.43 -13.65 3.77
CA CYS A 423 17.13 -13.37 5.19
C CYS A 423 18.38 -12.94 5.98
N ARG A 424 19.55 -13.54 5.71
CA ARG A 424 20.82 -13.12 6.32
C ARG A 424 21.21 -11.70 5.94
N LYS A 425 20.99 -11.29 4.69
CA LYS A 425 21.19 -9.89 4.27
C LYS A 425 20.23 -8.94 5.01
N ILE A 426 18.97 -9.33 5.18
CA ILE A 426 17.99 -8.52 5.92
C ILE A 426 18.43 -8.32 7.38
N VAL A 427 18.87 -9.38 8.06
CA VAL A 427 19.42 -9.30 9.41
C VAL A 427 20.69 -8.44 9.45
N ALA A 428 21.56 -8.52 8.45
CA ALA A 428 22.74 -7.67 8.36
C ALA A 428 22.40 -6.18 8.18
N CYS A 429 21.36 -5.86 7.39
CA CYS A 429 20.87 -4.49 7.21
C CYS A 429 20.17 -3.95 8.47
N ASN A 430 19.49 -4.81 9.22
CA ASN A 430 18.78 -4.44 10.44
C ASN A 430 18.91 -5.50 11.56
N PRO A 431 20.04 -5.50 12.29
CA PRO A 431 20.28 -6.49 13.36
C PRO A 431 19.33 -6.38 14.55
N GLY A 432 18.70 -5.22 14.73
CA GLY A 432 17.76 -4.97 15.82
C GLY A 432 16.31 -5.33 15.51
N SER A 433 16.04 -6.04 14.41
CA SER A 433 14.69 -6.43 13.99
C SER A 433 14.36 -7.86 14.42
N ASP A 434 13.42 -8.01 15.35
CA ASP A 434 12.90 -9.32 15.74
C ASP A 434 12.21 -10.02 14.56
N GLU A 435 11.52 -9.28 13.69
CA GLU A 435 10.94 -9.80 12.44
C GLU A 435 12.00 -10.40 11.51
N ALA A 436 13.13 -9.71 11.28
CA ALA A 436 14.21 -10.21 10.44
C ALA A 436 14.79 -11.52 10.99
N HIS A 437 15.01 -11.58 12.31
CA HIS A 437 15.48 -12.77 13.00
C HIS A 437 14.48 -13.92 12.93
N ASN A 438 13.18 -13.67 13.13
CA ASN A 438 12.13 -14.68 12.98
C ASN A 438 12.04 -15.23 11.55
N ASN A 439 12.16 -14.35 10.54
CA ASN A 439 12.12 -14.76 9.13
C ASN A 439 13.34 -15.63 8.76
N LEU A 440 14.53 -15.29 9.27
CA LEU A 440 15.72 -16.12 9.09
C LEU A 440 15.58 -17.46 9.82
N ALA A 441 15.10 -17.45 11.06
CA ALA A 441 14.87 -18.66 11.84
C ALA A 441 13.87 -19.60 11.13
N GLY A 442 12.77 -19.06 10.59
CA GLY A 442 11.80 -19.82 9.79
C GLY A 442 12.40 -20.40 8.52
N ALA A 443 13.22 -19.64 7.79
CA ALA A 443 13.90 -20.11 6.59
C ALA A 443 14.93 -21.24 6.90
N LEU A 444 15.70 -21.10 7.97
CA LEU A 444 16.64 -22.13 8.46
C LEU A 444 15.93 -23.40 8.93
N GLN A 445 14.78 -23.25 9.60
CA GLN A 445 13.92 -24.37 9.97
C GLN A 445 13.44 -25.13 8.73
N ALA A 446 13.00 -24.41 7.69
CA ALA A 446 12.54 -25.00 6.45
C ALA A 446 13.69 -25.72 5.72
N LEU A 447 14.89 -25.11 5.68
CA LEU A 447 16.11 -25.70 5.11
C LEU A 447 16.42 -27.07 5.76
N GLY A 448 16.25 -27.15 7.08
CA GLY A 448 16.43 -28.40 7.83
C GLY A 448 17.89 -28.81 7.96
N GLY A 449 18.12 -29.98 8.57
CA GLY A 449 19.45 -30.40 9.00
C GLY A 449 19.81 -29.87 10.38
N GLN A 450 20.63 -30.64 11.11
CA GLN A 450 20.86 -30.40 12.54
C GLN A 450 21.48 -29.03 12.82
N GLU A 451 22.43 -28.58 11.99
CA GLU A 451 23.10 -27.28 12.17
C GLU A 451 22.18 -26.10 11.84
N ALA A 452 21.40 -26.17 10.75
CA ALA A 452 20.44 -25.11 10.43
C ALA A 452 19.34 -24.99 11.49
N ILE A 453 18.87 -26.11 12.06
CA ILE A 453 17.87 -26.09 13.14
C ILE A 453 18.47 -25.49 14.43
N LYS A 454 19.75 -25.74 14.74
CA LYS A 454 20.43 -25.07 15.86
C LYS A 454 20.57 -23.56 15.62
N GLU A 455 20.97 -23.16 14.42
CA GLU A 455 21.07 -21.74 14.01
C GLU A 455 19.68 -21.06 14.06
N SER A 456 18.62 -21.78 13.67
CA SER A 456 17.23 -21.31 13.79
C SER A 456 16.87 -20.98 15.24
N VAL A 457 17.22 -21.85 16.20
CA VAL A 457 17.00 -21.58 17.63
C VAL A 457 17.72 -20.31 18.09
N PHE A 458 18.97 -20.12 17.67
CA PHE A 458 19.71 -18.89 17.97
C PHE A 458 18.96 -17.65 17.46
N HIS A 459 18.50 -17.65 16.21
CA HIS A 459 17.77 -16.50 15.68
C HIS A 459 16.40 -16.29 16.35
N TYR A 460 15.69 -17.35 16.74
CA TYR A 460 14.47 -17.22 17.56
C TYR A 460 14.77 -16.64 18.95
N GLN A 461 15.87 -17.01 19.59
CA GLN A 461 16.31 -16.45 20.88
C GLN A 461 16.63 -14.95 20.74
N GLN A 462 17.34 -14.56 19.68
CA GLN A 462 17.61 -13.15 19.39
C GLN A 462 16.30 -12.37 19.14
N ALA A 463 15.37 -12.90 18.34
CA ALA A 463 14.07 -12.28 18.12
C ALA A 463 13.29 -12.11 19.44
N PHE A 464 13.30 -13.14 20.29
CA PHE A 464 12.66 -13.09 21.61
C PHE A 464 13.30 -12.04 22.51
N ALA A 465 14.64 -11.99 22.58
CA ALA A 465 15.37 -11.02 23.39
C ALA A 465 15.12 -9.58 22.92
N ILE A 466 15.17 -9.32 21.62
CA ILE A 466 14.86 -8.01 21.03
C ILE A 466 13.43 -7.59 21.37
N ARG A 467 12.46 -8.51 21.23
CA ARG A 467 11.04 -8.22 21.44
C ARG A 467 10.67 -7.99 22.90
N THR A 468 11.26 -8.76 23.82
CA THR A 468 10.86 -8.79 25.24
C THR A 468 11.79 -8.03 26.18
N GLY A 469 13.04 -7.78 25.77
CA GLY A 469 14.09 -7.26 26.65
C GLY A 469 14.60 -8.27 27.69
N ILE A 470 14.10 -9.51 27.69
CA ILE A 470 14.53 -10.58 28.59
C ILE A 470 15.88 -11.09 28.06
N ALA A 471 16.97 -10.63 28.66
CA ALA A 471 18.33 -10.84 28.17
C ALA A 471 18.82 -12.30 28.27
N GLU A 472 19.70 -12.66 27.34
CA GLU A 472 20.52 -13.89 27.41
C GLU A 472 21.48 -13.79 28.61
N GLN A 473 21.39 -14.73 29.55
CA GLN A 473 22.55 -15.04 30.38
C GLN A 473 23.62 -15.56 29.41
N VAL A 474 24.67 -14.75 29.21
CA VAL A 474 25.62 -14.70 28.09
C VAL A 474 26.39 -16.01 27.77
N ASP A 475 26.11 -17.12 28.45
CA ASP A 475 26.91 -18.35 28.33
C ASP A 475 26.14 -19.65 28.04
N ILE A 476 24.84 -19.61 27.67
CA ILE A 476 24.13 -20.89 27.44
C ILE A 476 23.13 -20.84 26.28
N PRO A 477 23.19 -21.78 25.30
CA PRO A 477 22.20 -21.90 24.22
C PRO A 477 20.80 -22.34 24.70
N LEU A 478 20.48 -22.15 25.99
CA LEU A 478 19.27 -22.62 26.69
C LEU A 478 18.23 -21.51 26.92
N ALA A 479 18.44 -20.32 26.37
CA ALA A 479 17.49 -19.23 26.45
C ALA A 479 16.18 -19.55 25.72
N SER A 480 15.12 -18.80 26.02
CA SER A 480 13.85 -18.94 25.32
C SER A 480 13.92 -18.25 23.96
N GLY A 481 13.44 -18.91 22.92
CA GLY A 481 13.16 -18.31 21.60
C GLY A 481 11.66 -18.33 21.32
N LEU A 482 10.84 -18.11 22.35
CA LEU A 482 9.40 -18.35 22.35
C LEU A 482 8.73 -17.62 21.17
N THR A 483 8.08 -18.36 20.26
CA THR A 483 7.27 -17.77 19.18
C THR A 483 5.79 -18.04 19.35
N ASP A 484 5.42 -19.16 19.99
CA ASP A 484 4.05 -19.61 20.09
C ASP A 484 3.69 -20.04 21.51
N ILE A 485 2.60 -19.47 22.02
CA ILE A 485 1.94 -19.94 23.24
C ILE A 485 0.68 -20.71 22.83
N PHE A 486 0.59 -21.97 23.23
CA PHE A 486 -0.57 -22.83 23.08
C PHE A 486 -1.33 -22.86 24.40
N LEU A 487 -2.40 -22.07 24.48
CA LEU A 487 -3.22 -21.95 25.67
C LEU A 487 -4.39 -22.93 25.60
N GLU A 488 -4.43 -23.83 26.58
CA GLU A 488 -5.50 -24.79 26.72
C GLU A 488 -6.64 -24.23 27.58
N LEU A 489 -7.70 -23.76 26.94
CA LEU A 489 -8.89 -23.33 27.67
C LEU A 489 -9.64 -24.52 28.28
N THR A 490 -9.65 -25.65 27.60
CA THR A 490 -10.19 -26.92 28.11
C THR A 490 -9.54 -28.07 27.37
N ASN A 491 -9.37 -29.21 28.03
CA ASN A 491 -8.99 -30.47 27.40
C ASN A 491 -10.20 -31.37 27.10
N THR A 492 -11.42 -30.85 27.26
CA THR A 492 -12.66 -31.58 26.93
C THR A 492 -13.00 -31.39 25.46
N CYS A 493 -13.36 -32.47 24.77
CA CYS A 493 -13.85 -32.46 23.40
C CYS A 493 -15.19 -33.20 23.32
N ASN A 494 -16.07 -32.76 22.43
CA ASN A 494 -17.36 -33.38 22.16
C ASN A 494 -17.35 -34.31 20.94
N PHE A 495 -16.17 -34.57 20.37
CA PHE A 495 -15.95 -35.56 19.31
C PHE A 495 -15.02 -36.66 19.80
N HIS A 496 -15.25 -37.87 19.29
CA HIS A 496 -14.51 -39.09 19.61
C HIS A 496 -13.81 -39.59 18.34
N CYS A 497 -12.87 -38.80 17.84
CA CYS A 497 -12.27 -39.06 16.54
C CYS A 497 -11.30 -40.26 16.61
N ASP A 498 -11.36 -41.16 15.63
CA ASP A 498 -10.50 -42.37 15.54
C ASP A 498 -8.99 -42.05 15.55
N PHE A 499 -8.63 -40.81 15.18
CA PHE A 499 -7.26 -40.32 15.03
C PHE A 499 -6.86 -39.33 16.14
N CYS A 500 -7.71 -39.07 17.13
CA CYS A 500 -7.46 -38.10 18.19
C CYS A 500 -7.09 -38.81 19.51
N PRO A 501 -6.04 -38.37 20.23
CA PRO A 501 -5.66 -38.98 21.50
C PRO A 501 -6.56 -38.58 22.68
N SER A 502 -7.57 -37.72 22.47
CA SER A 502 -8.40 -37.16 23.55
C SER A 502 -9.14 -38.21 24.38
N ASP A 503 -9.47 -39.37 23.81
CA ASP A 503 -10.13 -40.46 24.52
C ASP A 503 -9.16 -41.28 25.40
N GLY A 504 -7.87 -41.25 25.08
CA GLY A 504 -6.80 -41.90 25.84
C GLY A 504 -6.11 -41.01 26.87
N LEU A 505 -6.57 -39.76 27.02
CA LEU A 505 -6.01 -38.76 27.93
C LEU A 505 -6.01 -39.26 29.38
N GLN A 506 -4.85 -39.25 30.04
CA GLN A 506 -4.72 -39.78 31.41
C GLN A 506 -5.00 -38.74 32.50
N ARG A 507 -4.85 -37.44 32.19
CA ARG A 507 -5.04 -36.35 33.17
C ARG A 507 -6.50 -35.94 33.33
N PRO A 508 -6.88 -35.32 34.47
CA PRO A 508 -8.25 -34.87 34.70
C PRO A 508 -8.74 -33.87 33.64
N ARG A 509 -10.05 -33.94 33.35
CA ARG A 509 -10.71 -32.99 32.45
C ARG A 509 -11.11 -31.72 33.20
N GLY A 510 -10.98 -30.57 32.55
CA GLY A 510 -11.30 -29.28 33.19
C GLY A 510 -11.37 -28.10 32.22
N PHE A 511 -11.65 -26.94 32.81
CA PHE A 511 -11.69 -25.63 32.16
C PHE A 511 -10.77 -24.68 32.91
N MET A 512 -10.03 -23.86 32.17
CA MET A 512 -9.16 -22.85 32.75
C MET A 512 -10.01 -21.75 33.41
N ASN A 513 -9.71 -21.37 34.65
CA ASN A 513 -10.47 -20.30 35.30
C ASN A 513 -10.09 -18.92 34.73
N MET A 514 -10.99 -17.95 34.89
CA MET A 514 -10.77 -16.60 34.35
C MET A 514 -9.61 -15.86 35.02
N ASP A 515 -9.35 -16.10 36.31
CA ASP A 515 -8.23 -15.47 37.03
C ASP A 515 -6.88 -15.85 36.41
N LEU A 516 -6.71 -17.12 36.05
CA LEU A 516 -5.50 -17.63 35.42
C LEU A 516 -5.37 -17.12 33.99
N ILE A 517 -6.46 -17.08 33.23
CA ILE A 517 -6.49 -16.49 31.89
C ILE A 517 -6.06 -15.03 31.95
N GLN A 518 -6.61 -14.27 32.90
CA GLN A 518 -6.26 -12.87 33.09
C GLN A 518 -4.77 -12.71 33.37
N LYS A 519 -4.23 -13.50 34.31
CA LYS A 519 -2.81 -13.50 34.64
C LYS A 519 -1.92 -13.78 33.42
N VAL A 520 -2.27 -14.78 32.60
CA VAL A 520 -1.53 -15.13 31.38
C VAL A 520 -1.54 -13.97 30.38
N TYR A 521 -2.70 -13.37 30.12
CA TYR A 521 -2.82 -12.28 29.15
C TYR A 521 -2.11 -11.00 29.62
N GLU A 522 -2.16 -10.70 30.92
CA GLU A 522 -1.45 -9.56 31.50
C GLU A 522 0.06 -9.68 31.29
N GLU A 523 0.64 -10.83 31.62
CA GLU A 523 2.08 -11.05 31.45
C GLU A 523 2.49 -11.04 29.98
N ILE A 524 1.70 -11.65 29.08
CA ILE A 524 1.98 -11.63 27.64
C ILE A 524 1.97 -10.19 27.11
N ALA A 525 1.00 -9.37 27.51
CA ALA A 525 0.88 -7.99 27.07
C ALA A 525 2.00 -7.10 27.64
N GLU A 526 2.35 -7.25 28.91
CA GLU A 526 3.38 -6.46 29.58
C GLU A 526 4.78 -6.75 29.02
N LYS A 527 5.09 -8.03 28.81
CA LYS A 527 6.43 -8.50 28.42
C LYS A 527 6.58 -8.74 26.92
N ASN A 528 5.50 -8.57 26.14
CA ASN A 528 5.45 -8.83 24.71
C ASN A 528 5.95 -10.25 24.34
N LEU A 529 5.55 -11.25 25.15
CA LEU A 529 6.10 -12.61 25.08
C LEU A 529 5.89 -13.26 23.70
N VAL A 530 4.75 -13.00 23.06
CA VAL A 530 4.40 -13.46 21.71
C VAL A 530 3.47 -12.44 21.04
N SER A 531 3.49 -12.39 19.71
CA SER A 531 2.60 -11.54 18.92
C SER A 531 1.20 -12.15 18.73
N LYS A 532 1.07 -13.46 18.93
CA LYS A 532 -0.17 -14.22 18.78
C LYS A 532 -0.19 -15.42 19.73
N ILE A 533 -1.34 -15.70 20.31
CA ILE A 533 -1.59 -16.92 21.08
C ILE A 533 -2.41 -17.91 20.25
N SER A 534 -2.15 -19.20 20.42
CA SER A 534 -2.96 -20.27 19.86
C SER A 534 -3.86 -20.81 20.95
N LEU A 535 -5.16 -20.60 20.83
CA LEU A 535 -6.17 -21.11 21.78
C LEU A 535 -6.53 -22.55 21.42
N HIS A 536 -5.54 -23.44 21.48
CA HIS A 536 -5.72 -24.87 21.28
C HIS A 536 -4.42 -25.61 21.59
N LEU A 537 -4.49 -26.55 22.53
CA LEU A 537 -3.46 -27.55 22.77
C LEU A 537 -4.10 -28.94 22.69
N MET A 538 -5.13 -29.15 23.52
CA MET A 538 -6.15 -30.19 23.36
C MET A 538 -7.54 -29.61 23.57
N GLY A 539 -8.56 -30.46 23.37
CA GLY A 539 -9.96 -30.14 23.61
C GLY A 539 -10.58 -29.25 22.53
N GLU A 540 -11.86 -28.92 22.74
CA GLU A 540 -12.62 -27.99 21.92
C GLU A 540 -12.77 -26.66 22.69
N PRO A 541 -11.98 -25.63 22.37
CA PRO A 541 -11.97 -24.36 23.10
C PRO A 541 -13.33 -23.65 23.14
N THR A 542 -14.18 -23.88 22.14
CA THR A 542 -15.54 -23.32 22.10
C THR A 542 -16.51 -23.91 23.11
N LEU A 543 -16.13 -24.98 23.81
CA LEU A 543 -16.88 -25.48 24.97
C LEU A 543 -16.60 -24.68 26.25
N HIS A 544 -15.60 -23.80 26.25
CA HIS A 544 -15.29 -22.99 27.42
C HIS A 544 -16.45 -22.04 27.76
N PRO A 545 -17.01 -22.07 28.99
CA PRO A 545 -18.21 -21.30 29.33
C PRO A 545 -18.03 -19.78 29.16
N ASN A 546 -16.80 -19.29 29.37
CA ASN A 546 -16.46 -17.87 29.28
C ASN A 546 -15.68 -17.50 28.00
N LEU A 547 -15.73 -18.31 26.92
CA LEU A 547 -14.89 -18.06 25.72
C LEU A 547 -14.98 -16.62 25.20
N ILE A 548 -16.18 -16.04 25.13
CA ILE A 548 -16.35 -14.68 24.60
C ILE A 548 -15.66 -13.63 25.48
N GLU A 549 -15.64 -13.83 26.80
CA GLU A 549 -14.91 -12.95 27.74
C GLU A 549 -13.40 -13.09 27.55
N VAL A 550 -12.91 -14.33 27.35
CA VAL A 550 -11.50 -14.61 27.02
C VAL A 550 -11.07 -13.88 25.74
N LEU A 551 -11.87 -13.99 24.67
CA LEU A 551 -11.58 -13.30 23.40
C LEU A 551 -11.64 -11.77 23.54
N SER A 552 -12.59 -11.26 24.33
CA SER A 552 -12.72 -9.81 24.57
C SER A 552 -11.51 -9.26 25.32
N LEU A 553 -11.01 -10.00 26.32
CA LEU A 553 -9.79 -9.65 27.04
C LEU A 553 -8.59 -9.60 26.10
N GLY A 554 -8.46 -10.56 25.18
CA GLY A 554 -7.43 -10.52 24.13
C GLY A 554 -7.49 -9.29 23.27
N ALA A 555 -8.69 -8.94 22.78
CA ALA A 555 -8.89 -7.73 21.99
C ALA A 555 -8.54 -6.45 22.77
N GLU A 556 -8.92 -6.36 24.04
CA GLU A 556 -8.60 -5.22 24.92
C GLU A 556 -7.08 -5.07 25.12
N LYS A 557 -6.39 -6.18 25.38
CA LYS A 557 -4.93 -6.22 25.56
C LYS A 557 -4.15 -6.19 24.25
N LYS A 558 -4.84 -6.07 23.10
CA LYS A 558 -4.25 -6.09 21.75
C LYS A 558 -3.47 -7.38 21.44
N ILE A 559 -3.84 -8.49 22.06
CA ILE A 559 -3.28 -9.82 21.80
C ILE A 559 -4.11 -10.49 20.72
N ARG A 560 -3.47 -10.88 19.61
CA ARG A 560 -4.14 -11.65 18.55
C ARG A 560 -4.27 -13.11 18.97
N ALA A 561 -5.42 -13.71 18.70
CA ALA A 561 -5.67 -15.12 18.98
C ALA A 561 -5.89 -15.93 17.70
N ALA A 562 -5.31 -17.11 17.63
CA ALA A 562 -5.67 -18.18 16.71
C ALA A 562 -6.60 -19.14 17.45
N LEU A 563 -7.92 -18.99 17.26
CA LEU A 563 -8.92 -19.87 17.86
C LEU A 563 -9.10 -21.09 16.95
N VAL A 564 -8.64 -22.26 17.39
CA VAL A 564 -8.86 -23.51 16.65
C VAL A 564 -10.13 -24.17 17.16
N THR A 565 -11.04 -24.52 16.26
CA THR A 565 -12.28 -25.22 16.57
C THR A 565 -12.49 -26.40 15.62
N ASN A 566 -13.09 -27.46 16.14
CA ASN A 566 -13.55 -28.61 15.38
C ASN A 566 -14.85 -28.32 14.62
N GLY A 567 -15.50 -27.17 14.86
CA GLY A 567 -16.69 -26.68 14.17
C GLY A 567 -18.04 -27.13 14.76
N SER A 568 -18.03 -27.97 15.79
CA SER A 568 -19.24 -28.59 16.35
C SER A 568 -20.21 -27.62 17.03
N THR A 569 -19.72 -26.47 17.50
CA THR A 569 -20.49 -25.47 18.28
C THR A 569 -20.88 -24.22 17.46
N LEU A 570 -20.52 -24.18 16.16
CA LEU A 570 -20.66 -23.02 15.27
C LEU A 570 -22.09 -22.82 14.77
N ASN A 571 -23.06 -22.70 15.68
CA ASN A 571 -24.40 -22.24 15.32
C ASN A 571 -24.40 -20.74 14.99
N THR A 572 -25.53 -20.19 14.55
CA THR A 572 -25.66 -18.79 14.14
C THR A 572 -25.29 -17.78 15.22
N ASP A 573 -25.68 -18.02 16.48
CA ASP A 573 -25.38 -17.11 17.61
C ASP A 573 -23.88 -17.14 17.95
N THR A 574 -23.33 -18.34 18.13
CA THR A 574 -21.89 -18.53 18.40
C THR A 574 -21.06 -17.88 17.31
N THR A 575 -21.41 -18.12 16.04
CA THR A 575 -20.72 -17.53 14.87
C THR A 575 -20.69 -16.02 14.94
N LYS A 576 -21.84 -15.38 15.21
CA LYS A 576 -21.91 -13.93 15.31
C LYS A 576 -21.01 -13.41 16.43
N ARG A 577 -21.13 -13.99 17.63
CA ARG A 577 -20.34 -13.58 18.80
C ARG A 577 -18.85 -13.77 18.59
N LEU A 578 -18.42 -14.86 17.96
CA LEU A 578 -17.02 -15.10 17.63
C LEU A 578 -16.48 -14.07 16.63
N LEU A 579 -17.19 -13.82 15.53
CA LEU A 579 -16.74 -12.86 14.52
C LEU A 579 -16.74 -11.42 15.04
N ASP A 580 -17.60 -11.09 16.02
CA ASP A 580 -17.64 -9.76 16.65
C ASP A 580 -16.49 -9.50 17.62
N THR A 581 -16.03 -10.53 18.34
CA THR A 581 -15.05 -10.39 19.43
C THR A 581 -13.64 -10.85 19.08
N LEU A 582 -13.49 -11.87 18.23
CA LEU A 582 -12.18 -12.42 17.89
C LEU A 582 -11.33 -11.40 17.12
N SER A 583 -10.18 -11.05 17.70
CA SER A 583 -9.07 -10.38 17.04
C SER A 583 -8.02 -11.41 16.65
N GLY A 584 -7.87 -11.72 15.36
CA GLY A 584 -6.95 -12.77 14.89
C GLY A 584 -7.60 -13.77 13.93
N THR A 585 -7.31 -15.05 14.08
CA THR A 585 -7.70 -16.07 13.09
C THR A 585 -8.66 -17.08 13.71
N LEU A 586 -9.79 -17.31 13.04
CA LEU A 586 -10.66 -18.45 13.34
C LEU A 586 -10.23 -19.61 12.46
N ILE A 587 -9.59 -20.61 13.08
CA ILE A 587 -9.11 -21.81 12.41
C ILE A 587 -10.16 -22.90 12.59
N ILE A 588 -10.90 -23.20 11.53
CA ILE A 588 -11.85 -24.30 11.53
C ILE A 588 -11.10 -25.55 11.06
N SER A 589 -10.79 -26.44 12.00
CA SER A 589 -10.09 -27.70 11.77
C SER A 589 -11.03 -28.72 11.14
N LEU A 590 -11.27 -28.55 9.84
CA LEU A 590 -12.06 -29.44 8.99
C LEU A 590 -11.25 -30.68 8.60
N GLN A 591 -10.90 -31.48 9.62
CA GLN A 591 -10.09 -32.69 9.49
C GLN A 591 -10.81 -33.82 8.75
N THR A 592 -12.14 -33.74 8.62
CA THR A 592 -12.99 -34.69 7.89
C THR A 592 -13.83 -33.90 6.87
N PRO A 593 -13.25 -33.48 5.73
CA PRO A 593 -13.85 -32.50 4.83
C PRO A 593 -14.98 -33.07 3.96
N THR A 594 -15.27 -34.37 4.05
CA THR A 594 -16.30 -35.03 3.24
C THR A 594 -17.29 -35.80 4.10
N ARG A 595 -18.48 -36.06 3.54
CA ARG A 595 -19.50 -36.90 4.17
C ARG A 595 -18.97 -38.28 4.58
N GLU A 596 -18.15 -38.88 3.71
CA GLU A 596 -17.55 -40.20 3.91
C GLU A 596 -16.56 -40.20 5.07
N THR A 597 -15.74 -39.15 5.18
CA THR A 597 -14.69 -39.03 6.20
C THR A 597 -15.25 -38.60 7.56
N PHE A 598 -16.43 -37.95 7.59
CA PHE A 598 -17.08 -37.51 8.82
C PHE A 598 -17.33 -38.64 9.83
N ARG A 599 -17.52 -39.88 9.35
CA ARG A 599 -17.66 -41.07 10.21
C ARG A 599 -16.51 -41.25 11.21
N HIS A 600 -15.30 -40.76 10.88
CA HIS A 600 -14.12 -40.83 11.73
C HIS A 600 -14.19 -39.92 12.96
N ARG A 601 -15.25 -39.11 13.13
CA ARG A 601 -15.48 -38.30 14.34
C ARG A 601 -16.20 -39.06 15.47
N GLY A 602 -16.59 -40.32 15.23
CA GLY A 602 -17.29 -41.16 16.20
C GLY A 602 -18.80 -40.86 16.29
N LYS A 603 -19.48 -41.42 17.29
CA LYS A 603 -20.89 -41.11 17.58
C LYS A 603 -20.97 -39.73 18.22
N VAL A 604 -21.57 -38.78 17.52
CA VAL A 604 -21.61 -37.36 17.90
C VAL A 604 -23.02 -36.81 17.76
N GLY A 605 -23.35 -35.75 18.51
CA GLY A 605 -24.70 -35.18 18.58
C GLY A 605 -25.16 -34.38 17.35
N ILE A 606 -24.38 -34.35 16.27
CA ILE A 606 -24.68 -33.62 15.02
C ILE A 606 -24.40 -34.50 13.80
N ASN A 607 -25.24 -34.42 12.78
CA ASN A 607 -25.03 -35.11 11.51
C ASN A 607 -24.16 -34.27 10.55
N TRP A 608 -23.78 -34.87 9.41
CA TRP A 608 -22.94 -34.24 8.39
C TRP A 608 -23.56 -32.95 7.85
N GLU A 609 -24.84 -32.97 7.51
CA GLU A 609 -25.56 -31.84 6.94
C GLU A 609 -25.53 -30.63 7.87
N GLN A 610 -25.85 -30.82 9.15
CA GLN A 610 -25.78 -29.74 10.14
C GLN A 610 -24.35 -29.25 10.36
N TYR A 611 -23.38 -30.17 10.38
CA TYR A 611 -21.98 -29.85 10.60
C TYR A 611 -21.41 -28.95 9.50
N ILE A 612 -21.62 -29.31 8.23
CA ILE A 612 -21.09 -28.53 7.11
C ILE A 612 -21.82 -27.19 6.95
N GLU A 613 -23.14 -27.15 7.21
CA GLU A 613 -23.92 -25.90 7.15
C GLU A 613 -23.52 -24.91 8.25
N ASN A 614 -23.14 -25.38 9.43
CA ASN A 614 -22.56 -24.51 10.47
C ASN A 614 -21.29 -23.81 9.99
N ILE A 615 -20.36 -24.56 9.38
CA ILE A 615 -19.10 -24.03 8.84
C ILE A 615 -19.36 -23.05 7.69
N ARG A 616 -20.24 -23.43 6.76
CA ARG A 616 -20.70 -22.57 5.66
C ARG A 616 -21.34 -21.29 6.17
N GLY A 617 -22.08 -21.36 7.27
CA GLY A 617 -22.68 -20.21 7.96
C GLY A 617 -21.64 -19.20 8.45
N VAL A 618 -20.50 -19.67 8.98
CA VAL A 618 -19.38 -18.79 9.38
C VAL A 618 -18.81 -18.04 8.20
N ILE A 619 -18.52 -18.75 7.11
CA ILE A 619 -17.97 -18.16 5.89
C ILE A 619 -18.96 -17.16 5.29
N ARG A 620 -20.24 -17.53 5.20
CA ARG A 620 -21.31 -16.62 4.73
C ARG A 620 -21.37 -15.35 5.56
N ALA A 621 -21.34 -15.47 6.88
CA ALA A 621 -21.35 -14.32 7.79
C ALA A 621 -20.12 -13.43 7.56
N HIS A 622 -18.95 -14.01 7.35
CA HIS A 622 -17.72 -13.26 7.10
C HIS A 622 -17.70 -12.58 5.73
N VAL A 623 -18.05 -13.28 4.64
CA VAL A 623 -18.13 -12.70 3.29
C VAL A 623 -19.16 -11.56 3.24
N ARG A 624 -20.29 -11.68 3.95
CA ARG A 624 -21.26 -10.59 4.09
C ARG A 624 -20.63 -9.32 4.68
N ARG A 625 -19.73 -9.44 5.67
CA ARG A 625 -19.00 -8.30 6.26
C ARG A 625 -18.08 -7.62 5.25
N ILE A 626 -17.48 -8.40 4.34
CA ILE A 626 -16.68 -7.88 3.23
C ILE A 626 -17.56 -7.00 2.32
N ALA A 627 -18.75 -7.47 1.96
CA ALA A 627 -19.68 -6.74 1.10
C ALA A 627 -20.12 -5.40 1.68
N ILE A 628 -20.39 -5.33 2.99
CA ILE A 628 -20.78 -4.08 3.68
C ILE A 628 -19.60 -3.20 4.10
N LYS A 629 -18.36 -3.55 3.70
CA LYS A 629 -17.11 -2.83 4.02
C LYS A 629 -16.89 -2.63 5.52
N GLU A 630 -17.31 -3.59 6.34
CA GLU A 630 -17.05 -3.56 7.78
C GLU A 630 -15.54 -3.64 8.06
N LEU A 631 -15.10 -2.96 9.12
CA LEU A 631 -13.69 -2.97 9.52
C LEU A 631 -13.34 -4.34 10.11
N ARG A 632 -12.50 -5.08 9.39
CA ARG A 632 -12.23 -6.50 9.68
C ARG A 632 -11.22 -6.65 10.80
N LYS A 633 -11.56 -7.50 11.79
CA LYS A 633 -10.70 -7.85 12.94
C LYS A 633 -10.16 -9.28 12.86
N ASN A 634 -10.74 -10.11 11.99
CA ASN A 634 -10.42 -11.52 11.89
C ASN A 634 -10.33 -12.02 10.46
N ASN A 635 -9.66 -13.17 10.30
CA ASN A 635 -9.63 -13.98 9.08
C ASN A 635 -10.05 -15.43 9.40
N ILE A 636 -10.49 -16.18 8.40
CA ILE A 636 -10.94 -17.57 8.51
C ILE A 636 -9.94 -18.49 7.78
N ASP A 637 -9.42 -19.48 8.49
CA ASP A 637 -8.59 -20.57 7.95
C ASP A 637 -9.36 -21.90 8.02
N LEU A 638 -9.74 -22.44 6.87
CA LEU A 638 -10.26 -23.80 6.75
C LEU A 638 -9.10 -24.78 6.65
N ARG A 639 -8.80 -25.45 7.77
CA ARG A 639 -7.63 -26.32 7.88
C ARG A 639 -8.00 -27.78 7.62
N ILE A 640 -7.58 -28.30 6.47
CA ILE A 640 -7.92 -29.63 5.96
C ILE A 640 -6.77 -30.62 6.16
N MET A 641 -7.09 -31.78 6.73
CA MET A 641 -6.13 -32.84 7.00
C MET A 641 -5.89 -33.73 5.79
N ILE A 642 -4.62 -34.05 5.55
CA ILE A 642 -4.16 -35.00 4.55
C ILE A 642 -3.46 -36.17 5.25
N THR A 643 -3.78 -37.38 4.82
CA THR A 643 -3.31 -38.63 5.43
C THR A 643 -2.44 -39.47 4.47
N LYS A 644 -2.18 -38.97 3.26
CA LYS A 644 -1.24 -39.59 2.30
C LYS A 644 0.10 -39.90 2.97
N GLY A 645 0.53 -41.15 2.91
CA GLY A 645 1.83 -41.59 3.45
C GLY A 645 1.92 -41.57 4.98
N SER A 646 0.81 -41.35 5.69
CA SER A 646 0.75 -41.47 7.15
C SER A 646 0.34 -42.89 7.55
N HIS A 647 0.81 -43.36 8.70
CA HIS A 647 0.38 -44.63 9.29
C HIS A 647 -0.96 -44.52 10.04
N LEU A 648 -1.82 -43.58 9.66
CA LEU A 648 -3.13 -43.38 10.28
C LEU A 648 -4.08 -44.52 9.95
N ALA A 649 -4.90 -44.92 10.94
CA ALA A 649 -6.06 -45.77 10.67
C ALA A 649 -7.17 -45.03 9.88
N ALA A 650 -7.17 -43.69 9.91
CA ALA A 650 -8.13 -42.86 9.21
C ALA A 650 -7.60 -42.39 7.85
N HIS A 651 -8.32 -42.71 6.79
CA HIS A 651 -8.04 -42.29 5.42
C HIS A 651 -8.93 -41.09 5.07
N ILE A 652 -8.35 -39.87 5.03
CA ILE A 652 -9.11 -38.63 4.82
C ILE A 652 -8.93 -38.09 3.40
N ILE A 653 -7.77 -37.48 3.13
CA ILE A 653 -7.37 -37.00 1.81
C ILE A 653 -6.01 -37.63 1.51
N GLU A 654 -5.90 -38.34 0.40
CA GLU A 654 -4.75 -39.18 0.07
C GLU A 654 -4.10 -38.83 -1.26
N ASN A 655 -4.75 -38.00 -2.08
CA ASN A 655 -4.23 -37.64 -3.40
C ASN A 655 -4.63 -36.23 -3.82
N THR A 656 -3.92 -35.69 -4.81
CA THR A 656 -4.14 -34.34 -5.35
C THR A 656 -5.49 -34.17 -6.02
N LYS A 657 -6.10 -35.26 -6.54
CA LYS A 657 -7.45 -35.22 -7.10
C LYS A 657 -8.49 -34.89 -6.03
N GLN A 658 -8.38 -35.48 -4.84
CA GLN A 658 -9.26 -35.16 -3.71
C GLN A 658 -9.03 -33.74 -3.20
N ILE A 659 -7.78 -33.27 -3.14
CA ILE A 659 -7.45 -31.87 -2.81
C ILE A 659 -8.13 -30.92 -3.80
N LYS A 660 -8.01 -31.18 -5.10
CA LYS A 660 -8.66 -30.42 -6.17
C LYS A 660 -10.17 -30.34 -5.98
N GLN A 661 -10.80 -31.48 -5.69
CA GLN A 661 -12.25 -31.54 -5.46
C GLN A 661 -12.68 -30.66 -4.28
N VAL A 662 -11.96 -30.73 -3.15
CA VAL A 662 -12.29 -29.89 -1.99
C VAL A 662 -12.15 -28.40 -2.31
N ILE A 663 -11.09 -28.00 -3.04
CA ILE A 663 -10.92 -26.61 -3.49
C ILE A 663 -12.08 -26.18 -4.40
N GLN A 664 -12.48 -27.03 -5.35
CA GLN A 664 -13.59 -26.75 -6.27
C GLN A 664 -14.91 -26.54 -5.53
N GLU A 665 -15.26 -27.43 -4.60
CA GLU A 665 -16.49 -27.32 -3.81
C GLU A 665 -16.56 -26.01 -3.00
N TRP A 666 -15.43 -25.57 -2.43
CA TRP A 666 -15.36 -24.30 -1.71
C TRP A 666 -15.36 -23.08 -2.64
N ASN A 667 -14.72 -23.16 -3.81
CA ASN A 667 -14.79 -22.10 -4.82
C ASN A 667 -16.23 -21.87 -5.28
N GLU A 668 -16.94 -22.93 -5.65
CA GLU A 668 -18.34 -22.87 -6.08
C GLU A 668 -19.22 -22.24 -4.99
N TYR A 669 -19.02 -22.63 -3.73
CA TYR A 669 -19.76 -22.04 -2.61
C TYR A 669 -19.49 -20.53 -2.46
N ILE A 670 -18.23 -20.10 -2.58
CA ILE A 670 -17.86 -18.69 -2.46
C ILE A 670 -18.38 -17.88 -3.64
N GLU A 671 -18.33 -18.41 -4.86
CA GLU A 671 -18.89 -17.76 -6.05
C GLU A 671 -20.39 -17.49 -5.90
N ILE A 672 -21.13 -18.44 -5.33
CA ILE A 672 -22.54 -18.24 -4.98
C ILE A 672 -22.70 -17.06 -4.00
N LEU A 673 -21.85 -16.96 -2.97
CA LEU A 673 -21.90 -15.86 -2.00
C LEU A 673 -21.51 -14.51 -2.62
N GLU A 674 -20.53 -14.49 -3.53
CA GLU A 674 -20.13 -13.29 -4.26
C GLU A 674 -21.30 -12.74 -5.09
N MET A 675 -21.97 -13.62 -5.84
CA MET A 675 -23.18 -13.28 -6.60
C MET A 675 -24.30 -12.82 -5.68
N GLU A 676 -24.55 -13.52 -4.58
CA GLU A 676 -25.61 -13.18 -3.62
C GLU A 676 -25.41 -11.80 -2.98
N PHE A 677 -24.18 -11.45 -2.63
CA PHE A 677 -23.86 -10.19 -1.95
C PHE A 677 -23.40 -9.07 -2.89
N GLY A 678 -23.42 -9.27 -4.20
CA GLY A 678 -23.04 -8.26 -5.19
C GLY A 678 -21.56 -7.87 -5.13
N LEU A 679 -20.69 -8.83 -4.82
CA LEU A 679 -19.24 -8.66 -4.86
C LEU A 679 -18.71 -8.96 -6.27
N GLU A 680 -17.68 -8.22 -6.69
CA GLU A 680 -16.91 -8.59 -7.87
C GLU A 680 -16.21 -9.94 -7.64
N PRO A 681 -16.17 -10.84 -8.65
CA PRO A 681 -15.51 -12.14 -8.52
C PRO A 681 -14.06 -12.00 -8.08
N TYR A 682 -13.68 -12.69 -7.00
CA TYR A 682 -12.32 -12.65 -6.51
C TYR A 682 -11.36 -13.38 -7.46
N HIS A 683 -10.21 -12.77 -7.76
CA HIS A 683 -9.20 -13.39 -8.61
C HIS A 683 -8.44 -14.48 -7.85
N ARG A 684 -8.93 -15.73 -7.96
CA ARG A 684 -8.32 -16.91 -7.34
C ARG A 684 -7.17 -17.46 -8.20
N SER A 685 -6.21 -18.10 -7.54
CA SER A 685 -5.15 -18.84 -8.24
C SER A 685 -5.73 -20.02 -9.01
N ASP A 686 -5.17 -20.30 -10.19
CA ASP A 686 -5.43 -21.55 -10.91
C ASP A 686 -5.11 -22.76 -10.01
N ILE A 687 -6.05 -23.71 -9.94
CA ILE A 687 -5.96 -24.84 -9.01
C ILE A 687 -4.83 -25.78 -9.45
N ASP A 688 -4.70 -26.05 -10.76
CA ASP A 688 -3.66 -26.93 -11.27
C ASP A 688 -2.28 -26.31 -11.06
N GLY A 689 -2.13 -25.00 -11.31
CA GLY A 689 -0.94 -24.24 -10.99
C GLY A 689 -0.62 -24.17 -9.49
N TYR A 690 -1.64 -24.11 -8.61
CA TYR A 690 -1.46 -24.21 -7.17
C TYR A 690 -0.92 -25.58 -6.75
N LEU A 691 -1.47 -26.66 -7.30
CA LEU A 691 -1.05 -28.02 -6.99
C LEU A 691 0.32 -28.35 -7.60
N GLN A 692 0.70 -27.78 -8.75
CA GLN A 692 2.02 -27.99 -9.36
C GLN A 692 3.16 -27.40 -8.52
N ARG A 693 2.92 -26.32 -7.76
CA ARG A 693 3.90 -25.75 -6.82
C ARG A 693 4.24 -26.70 -5.66
N ALA A 694 3.46 -27.75 -5.46
CA ALA A 694 3.74 -28.83 -4.52
C ALA A 694 4.53 -29.93 -5.25
N GLU A 695 5.85 -29.77 -5.38
CA GLU A 695 6.70 -30.78 -6.04
C GLU A 695 6.79 -32.08 -5.21
N GLY A 696 6.55 -33.23 -5.85
CA GLY A 696 6.78 -34.56 -5.29
C GLY A 696 5.77 -34.99 -4.21
N SER A 697 6.27 -35.40 -3.04
CA SER A 697 5.48 -35.90 -1.90
C SER A 697 5.11 -34.80 -0.88
N LYS A 698 5.46 -33.53 -1.14
CA LYS A 698 5.24 -32.40 -0.22
C LYS A 698 3.91 -31.70 -0.51
N LEU A 699 3.28 -31.15 0.53
CA LEU A 699 2.06 -30.34 0.43
C LEU A 699 2.39 -28.89 0.05
N PRO A 700 1.47 -28.15 -0.59
CA PRO A 700 1.64 -26.71 -0.76
C PRO A 700 1.81 -26.05 0.62
N SER A 701 2.88 -25.28 0.81
CA SER A 701 3.15 -24.60 2.08
C SER A 701 2.25 -23.39 2.33
N ASN A 702 1.71 -22.80 1.26
CA ASN A 702 0.83 -21.64 1.33
C ASN A 702 -0.64 -22.04 1.25
N PRO A 703 -1.53 -21.30 1.94
CA PRO A 703 -2.96 -21.52 1.83
C PRO A 703 -3.49 -21.16 0.44
N TYR A 704 -4.57 -21.83 0.03
CA TYR A 704 -5.35 -21.45 -1.14
C TYR A 704 -6.35 -20.37 -0.74
N ILE A 705 -6.27 -19.19 -1.35
CA ILE A 705 -7.14 -18.06 -1.01
C ILE A 705 -8.48 -18.20 -1.74
N LEU A 706 -9.56 -18.37 -0.97
CA LEU A 706 -10.93 -18.50 -1.48
C LEU A 706 -11.58 -17.14 -1.71
N GLN A 707 -11.35 -16.21 -0.80
CA GLN A 707 -11.80 -14.83 -0.82
C GLN A 707 -10.84 -14.02 0.07
N ARG A 708 -10.89 -12.69 0.02
CA ARG A 708 -10.18 -11.83 0.98
C ARG A 708 -10.45 -12.29 2.42
N ASP A 709 -9.38 -12.59 3.16
CA ASP A 709 -9.41 -13.06 4.56
C ASP A 709 -10.13 -14.40 4.79
N VAL A 710 -10.41 -15.17 3.73
CA VAL A 710 -10.91 -16.55 3.80
C VAL A 710 -9.98 -17.46 3.01
N GLU A 711 -9.32 -18.37 3.73
CA GLU A 711 -8.26 -19.20 3.19
C GLU A 711 -8.46 -20.67 3.53
N LEU A 712 -7.80 -21.51 2.74
CA LEU A 712 -7.90 -22.95 2.84
C LEU A 712 -6.50 -23.56 2.92
N SER A 713 -6.18 -24.11 4.08
CA SER A 713 -4.85 -24.64 4.40
C SER A 713 -4.86 -26.16 4.42
N PHE A 714 -3.84 -26.77 3.84
CA PHE A 714 -3.64 -28.22 3.89
C PHE A 714 -2.49 -28.57 4.81
N TRP A 715 -2.69 -29.57 5.66
CA TRP A 715 -1.65 -30.03 6.57
C TRP A 715 -1.62 -31.55 6.64
N GLN A 716 -0.44 -32.11 6.87
CA GLN A 716 -0.27 -33.55 7.02
C GLN A 716 -0.54 -33.97 8.45
N GLY A 717 -1.44 -34.93 8.65
CA GLY A 717 -1.80 -35.49 9.96
C GLY A 717 -0.56 -35.86 10.79
N PHE A 718 -0.53 -35.48 12.07
CA PHE A 718 0.64 -35.67 12.95
C PHE A 718 1.03 -37.14 13.12
N SER A 719 2.25 -37.51 12.75
CA SER A 719 2.79 -38.86 12.93
C SER A 719 2.97 -39.31 14.39
N PHE A 720 2.98 -38.42 15.39
CA PHE A 720 3.20 -38.80 16.81
C PHE A 720 1.93 -39.06 17.63
N ALA A 721 0.82 -38.32 17.40
CA ALA A 721 -0.50 -38.76 17.88
C ALA A 721 -0.80 -40.19 17.39
N ASN A 722 -0.18 -40.55 16.25
CA ASN A 722 -0.25 -41.85 15.62
C ASN A 722 0.82 -42.83 16.09
N LYS A 723 1.82 -42.51 16.93
CA LYS A 723 2.68 -43.59 17.50
C LYS A 723 1.94 -44.45 18.54
N MET A 724 0.71 -44.05 18.87
CA MET A 724 -0.32 -44.95 19.39
C MET A 724 -1.07 -45.68 18.25
N VAL A 725 -0.41 -46.06 17.14
CA VAL A 725 -0.98 -47.03 16.19
C VAL A 725 -0.99 -48.38 16.91
N SER A 726 -2.01 -48.65 17.73
CA SER A 726 -2.36 -49.96 18.27
C SER A 726 -1.29 -50.72 19.07
N ASN A 727 -1.70 -51.75 19.82
CA ASN A 727 -0.77 -52.72 20.42
C ASN A 727 0.04 -53.55 19.36
N LYS A 728 0.05 -53.16 18.08
CA LYS A 728 0.68 -53.89 16.95
C LYS A 728 2.05 -53.33 16.52
N TYR A 729 2.57 -52.32 17.20
CA TYR A 729 3.83 -51.69 16.83
C TYR A 729 4.71 -51.51 18.06
N ASP A 730 5.96 -51.93 17.94
CA ASP A 730 6.98 -51.74 18.96
C ASP A 730 7.76 -50.46 18.66
N ILE A 731 7.94 -49.62 19.68
CA ILE A 731 8.79 -48.43 19.58
C ILE A 731 10.21 -48.85 19.90
N VAL A 732 11.15 -48.65 18.98
CA VAL A 732 12.57 -48.93 19.20
C VAL A 732 13.32 -47.61 19.33
N ALA A 733 14.11 -47.47 20.40
CA ALA A 733 14.94 -46.29 20.61
C ALA A 733 15.87 -46.08 19.41
N SER A 734 15.84 -44.89 18.80
CA SER A 734 16.75 -44.57 17.70
C SER A 734 18.19 -44.46 18.22
N ALA A 735 19.17 -44.84 17.40
CA ALA A 735 20.58 -44.91 17.81
C ALA A 735 21.24 -43.56 18.17
N SER A 736 20.58 -42.42 17.94
CA SER A 736 21.11 -41.09 18.31
C SER A 736 20.02 -40.11 18.77
N ASP A 737 20.33 -39.37 19.82
CA ASP A 737 19.54 -38.22 20.30
C ASP A 737 19.55 -37.12 19.22
N ARG A 738 18.37 -36.71 18.75
CA ARG A 738 18.23 -35.67 17.72
C ARG A 738 17.95 -34.32 18.38
N PHE A 739 18.54 -33.25 17.83
CA PHE A 739 18.22 -31.89 18.27
C PHE A 739 16.75 -31.56 17.96
N CYS A 740 16.01 -31.03 18.94
CA CYS A 740 14.65 -30.54 18.76
C CYS A 740 14.54 -29.10 19.22
N GLN A 741 13.96 -28.25 18.37
CA GLN A 741 13.79 -26.82 18.66
C GLN A 741 12.55 -26.48 19.49
N ARG A 742 11.56 -27.39 19.60
CA ARG A 742 10.27 -27.10 20.28
C ARG A 742 10.45 -26.60 21.72
N PRO A 743 11.35 -27.18 22.55
CA PRO A 743 11.57 -26.70 23.91
C PRO A 743 12.05 -25.24 24.05
N PHE A 744 12.54 -24.66 22.97
CA PHE A 744 12.98 -23.27 22.92
C PHE A 744 11.86 -22.34 22.48
N ARG A 745 10.95 -22.84 21.63
CA ARG A 745 10.05 -22.02 20.83
C ARG A 745 8.57 -22.16 21.20
N ASP A 746 8.15 -23.36 21.57
CA ASP A 746 6.75 -23.68 21.87
C ASP A 746 6.55 -23.65 23.39
N LEU A 747 5.46 -23.02 23.84
CA LEU A 747 5.01 -23.05 25.24
C LEU A 747 3.56 -23.52 25.33
N GLY A 748 3.31 -24.67 25.93
CA GLY A 748 1.97 -25.13 26.26
C GLY A 748 1.60 -24.71 27.69
N ILE A 749 0.42 -24.09 27.85
CA ILE A 749 -0.15 -23.79 29.16
C ILE A 749 -1.45 -24.61 29.28
N LEU A 750 -1.41 -25.64 30.14
CA LEU A 750 -2.54 -26.53 30.39
C LEU A 750 -3.65 -25.82 31.16
N TRP A 751 -4.89 -26.34 31.11
CA TRP A 751 -6.05 -25.69 31.74
C TRP A 751 -5.89 -25.45 33.25
N ASN A 752 -5.07 -26.25 33.94
CA ASN A 752 -4.78 -26.14 35.37
C ASN A 752 -3.57 -25.23 35.70
N GLY A 753 -2.97 -24.60 34.70
CA GLY A 753 -1.81 -23.71 34.83
C GLY A 753 -0.45 -24.40 34.78
N ASP A 754 -0.39 -25.70 34.53
CA ASP A 754 0.89 -26.36 34.27
C ASP A 754 1.48 -25.90 32.93
N ILE A 755 2.81 -25.71 32.91
CA ILE A 755 3.55 -25.33 31.71
C ILE A 755 4.34 -26.53 31.19
N THR A 756 4.20 -26.81 29.90
CA THR A 756 5.03 -27.74 29.12
C THR A 756 5.75 -27.01 28.00
N LEU A 757 6.95 -27.48 27.64
CA LEU A 757 7.78 -26.87 26.58
C LEU A 757 7.58 -27.55 25.21
N CYS A 758 6.45 -28.23 25.02
CA CYS A 758 6.15 -28.90 23.77
C CYS A 758 4.64 -28.91 23.53
N CYS A 759 4.18 -28.37 22.40
CA CYS A 759 2.76 -28.41 22.10
C CYS A 759 2.22 -29.80 21.72
N LEU A 760 3.07 -30.83 21.66
CA LEU A 760 2.66 -32.24 21.52
C LEU A 760 2.49 -32.96 22.85
N ASP A 761 2.94 -32.37 23.96
CA ASP A 761 2.83 -32.96 25.29
C ASP A 761 1.46 -32.64 25.89
N TYR A 762 0.44 -33.26 25.32
CA TYR A 762 -0.94 -33.01 25.71
C TYR A 762 -1.33 -33.64 27.04
N ASP A 763 -0.57 -34.62 27.54
CA ASP A 763 -0.81 -35.28 28.83
C ASP A 763 0.00 -34.65 29.98
N GLY A 764 0.91 -33.71 29.69
CA GLY A 764 1.69 -33.01 30.70
C GLY A 764 2.83 -33.85 31.29
N GLU A 765 3.44 -34.73 30.50
CA GLU A 765 4.60 -35.53 30.92
C GLU A 765 5.89 -34.67 31.02
N LEU A 766 5.94 -33.53 30.34
CA LEU A 766 7.08 -32.60 30.29
C LEU A 766 6.79 -31.30 31.05
N VAL A 767 6.03 -31.36 32.15
CA VAL A 767 5.72 -30.18 32.97
C VAL A 767 6.97 -29.64 33.67
N VAL A 768 7.27 -28.36 33.44
CA VAL A 768 8.45 -27.67 33.98
C VAL A 768 8.11 -26.66 35.08
N GLY A 769 6.83 -26.32 35.26
CA GLY A 769 6.36 -25.41 36.30
C GLY A 769 4.84 -25.21 36.25
N ASN A 770 4.30 -24.45 37.21
CA ASN A 770 2.87 -24.11 37.26
C ASN A 770 2.71 -22.61 37.56
N ILE A 771 1.93 -21.92 36.73
CA ILE A 771 1.77 -20.46 36.79
C ILE A 771 0.72 -19.94 37.77
N ASN A 772 0.09 -20.78 38.59
CA ASN A 772 -0.79 -20.26 39.65
C ASN A 772 -0.02 -19.36 40.64
N ASN A 773 1.20 -19.77 41.01
CA ASN A 773 1.98 -19.10 42.06
C ASN A 773 3.24 -18.38 41.56
N THR A 774 3.45 -18.28 40.25
CA THR A 774 4.61 -17.60 39.65
C THR A 774 4.26 -17.04 38.25
N THR A 775 5.22 -16.43 37.58
CA THR A 775 5.09 -15.88 36.22
C THR A 775 5.60 -16.87 35.17
N ILE A 776 5.16 -16.73 33.91
CA ILE A 776 5.67 -17.47 32.75
C ILE A 776 7.19 -17.24 32.63
N GLU A 777 7.67 -16.01 32.75
CA GLU A 777 9.08 -15.64 32.72
C GLU A 777 9.92 -16.42 33.73
N ASN A 778 9.41 -16.57 34.97
CA ASN A 778 10.08 -17.34 36.01
C ASN A 778 10.12 -18.83 35.68
N VAL A 779 9.05 -19.40 35.11
CA VAL A 779 9.04 -20.79 34.65
C VAL A 779 10.00 -21.01 33.49
N LEU A 780 10.07 -20.09 32.53
CA LEU A 780 11.01 -20.14 31.41
C LEU A 780 12.48 -20.08 31.86
N SER A 781 12.73 -19.51 33.04
CA SER A 781 14.06 -19.34 33.63
C SER A 781 14.42 -20.41 34.68
N CYS A 782 13.49 -21.30 35.03
CA CYS A 782 13.70 -22.29 36.08
C CYS A 782 14.67 -23.40 35.65
N GLU A 783 15.23 -24.10 36.64
CA GLU A 783 16.19 -25.19 36.41
C GLU A 783 15.62 -26.33 35.56
N LYS A 784 14.35 -26.72 35.77
CA LYS A 784 13.70 -27.76 34.96
C LYS A 784 13.65 -27.38 33.47
N THR A 785 13.30 -26.13 33.16
CA THR A 785 13.29 -25.62 31.79
C THR A 785 14.69 -25.66 31.17
N LYS A 786 15.71 -25.23 31.92
CA LYS A 786 17.11 -25.30 31.48
C LYS A 786 17.53 -26.73 31.19
N ASN A 787 17.16 -27.70 32.04
CA ASN A 787 17.51 -29.10 31.87
C ASN A 787 16.88 -29.73 30.61
N VAL A 788 15.61 -29.44 30.33
CA VAL A 788 14.94 -29.93 29.10
C VAL A 788 15.61 -29.39 27.85
N ARG A 789 15.98 -28.11 27.84
CA ARG A 789 16.71 -27.48 26.73
C ARG A 789 18.14 -28.02 26.60
N ALA A 790 18.83 -28.24 27.73
CA ALA A 790 20.19 -28.78 27.77
C ALA A 790 20.26 -30.18 27.17
N ALA A 791 19.20 -30.97 27.37
CA ALA A 791 19.08 -32.30 26.78
C ALA A 791 19.06 -32.27 25.24
N MET A 792 18.60 -31.19 24.61
CA MET A 792 18.64 -31.07 23.14
C MET A 792 20.07 -30.92 22.61
N PHE A 793 20.99 -30.42 23.44
CA PHE A 793 22.42 -30.31 23.15
C PHE A 793 23.24 -31.49 23.70
N ALA A 794 22.59 -32.57 24.13
CA ALA A 794 23.23 -33.72 24.78
C ALA A 794 24.05 -33.36 26.04
N GLN A 795 23.76 -32.22 26.68
CA GLN A 795 24.39 -31.81 27.95
C GLN A 795 23.69 -32.43 29.16
N GLN A 796 22.48 -32.96 28.97
CA GLN A 796 21.66 -33.65 29.95
C GLN A 796 20.95 -34.85 29.29
N PRO A 797 20.50 -35.87 30.04
CA PRO A 797 19.73 -36.98 29.47
C PRO A 797 18.38 -36.51 28.90
N LEU A 798 17.98 -37.04 27.74
CA LEU A 798 16.64 -36.78 27.18
C LEU A 798 15.52 -37.21 28.14
N PRO A 799 14.48 -36.37 28.35
CA PRO A 799 13.27 -36.77 29.07
C PRO A 799 12.57 -37.98 28.42
N PRO A 800 11.88 -38.85 29.19
CA PRO A 800 11.20 -40.03 28.65
C PRO A 800 10.24 -39.73 27.49
N PHE A 801 9.44 -38.66 27.61
CA PHE A 801 8.55 -38.18 26.55
C PHE A 801 9.33 -37.87 25.27
N CYS A 802 10.44 -37.14 25.38
CA CYS A 802 11.31 -36.80 24.24
C CYS A 802 11.96 -38.05 23.63
N LYS A 803 12.42 -38.99 24.45
CA LYS A 803 12.96 -40.28 23.98
C LYS A 803 11.93 -41.04 23.17
N LYS A 804 10.70 -41.18 23.68
CA LYS A 804 9.59 -41.83 22.98
C LYS A 804 9.23 -41.09 21.69
N CYS A 805 9.24 -39.76 21.70
CA CYS A 805 9.01 -38.93 20.51
C CYS A 805 10.07 -39.17 19.43
N GLN A 806 11.34 -39.22 19.81
CA GLN A 806 12.48 -39.38 18.89
C GLN A 806 12.74 -40.84 18.46
N SER A 807 12.17 -41.82 19.17
CA SER A 807 12.28 -43.25 18.85
C SER A 807 11.62 -43.60 17.52
N ASP A 808 12.12 -44.61 16.81
CA ASP A 808 11.54 -45.05 15.54
C ASP A 808 10.39 -46.05 15.78
N VAL A 809 9.44 -46.12 14.85
CA VAL A 809 8.30 -47.06 14.90
C VAL A 809 8.70 -48.32 14.13
N VAL A 810 8.59 -49.49 14.77
CA VAL A 810 8.85 -50.79 14.15
C VAL A 810 7.58 -51.64 14.19
N TYR A 811 7.23 -52.27 13.07
CA TYR A 811 6.05 -53.14 12.98
C TYR A 811 6.30 -54.45 13.74
N SER A 812 5.48 -54.80 14.73
CA SER A 812 5.56 -56.11 15.40
C SER A 812 4.74 -57.12 14.60
N GLY A 813 5.39 -57.75 13.62
CA GLY A 813 4.73 -58.68 12.71
C GLY A 813 4.22 -59.94 13.38
N THR A 814 2.90 -60.04 13.59
CA THR A 814 2.13 -61.30 13.54
C THR A 814 0.72 -61.01 13.05
N ASP A 815 0.57 -60.76 11.74
CA ASP A 815 -0.59 -61.09 10.91
C ASP A 815 -0.49 -60.33 9.58
N GLN A 816 0.26 -60.92 8.65
CA GLN A 816 -0.02 -60.75 7.23
C GLN A 816 -1.01 -61.85 6.83
N LYS A 817 -2.29 -61.50 6.72
CA LYS A 817 -3.26 -62.20 5.88
C LYS A 817 -4.20 -61.20 5.24
#